data_AF-A0A9D8NAZ0-F1
#
_entry.id   AF-A0A9D8NAZ0-F1
#
_cell.length_a   1.000
_cell.length_b   1.000
_cell.length_c   1.000
_cell.angle_alpha   90.00
_cell.angle_beta   90.00
_cell.angle_gamma   90.00
#
_symmetry.space_group_name_H-M   'P 1'
#
loop_
_entity.id
_entity.type
_entity.pdbx_description
1 polymer ?
#
loop_
_entity_poly.entity_id
_entity_poly.type
_entity_poly.pdbx_seq_one_letter_code
_entity_poly.pdbx_strand_id
1 'polypeptide(L)'
;MKHSIITKSVFLALLAFGAASCVQKEFNEVTELNLARCLEPQNLSARVNSATGDQVTFSWDVNRDAESFNLLVYKNEEMTDVAFEGKIDADEVPYTLTFPADSKYWFKVCAQAEGREDSHWAVYDGSVKTFAVKDNLFPEVTARTENSISIKWATDLSDYDDVTHVTCTPVKGGKEVKMEISESDQVAAAVTVGGLEPSTEYQLVLYYLSASRGALDVWTMADKGTANVIASEAELATALQAGGNIYLKLSGSPYNVSDVKPAASVTLTGEIGADGSKPVVIARFLVDGIAAGSSLRFEGISFNGNADKSRLVERSTATAVEITSIEVVNCEITNYKAGLFYEGDKADAAIKVGDILFDSCDIHDILASGGDAFDIRKNGQVGNVVFRNNTIWDGIRTLFRIDQLDANKIGKVEFTNNTVKNICTINDTNNRGIFSFYVPTELVLKDNLFLYEDGGKTDPTVVDYAQLVQDNSKTADPAISASGNYVFAQGKDFFKRVSAQNAGCTVLNADPCYNSKGNFFQLANDELIDKKVGASKWWISYVEKPEDLTQNVIEGAHTWNLQDASLFAGEVKNSRVRDGLLLVGSEATPLNADDGINFLSASPLSTKGIPTEGYISFLVNGPGSVDILLADPGKTGGSVVVALADNEGFAIQGSAAVSSVGVQKILVPRVSGDGIVYIYANGPVSVKKLAWSKDAKGGNSVLATPKLTVEPVTVKEGEATEVNVSWEAVANAASYELKFNKRPVELTEGALSYTVPAETIAALEAGLYNFTIQAFPAQDDIYYVKSQLGNASIAIQPQGSGEEAVEKHLTWDFTAEYVSAISVSDKQVYHYDAGAVEAVTTYAEDQLYFSPNGKAVKHSPKLCNADGVTYQPITYGGGAAYMFIHTSKAGKLRVTASVGKSVADNGNCKLGVKIGGNTIGADVDLVCFDLEKAGMGAEVYEWDITNESGAAQDIQIVKPSGSNSPFIYKVDFVYTEAAPQGVEYKWNFTEEYVSAVSVSDSQVYHYDAGAVEVATAFAEGQLYFSPNGKAIKHSPKTCTADGVTYQPITYGGGAAYMFIHTAKAGKLKVTASVGKSVADNGNCKLGVKIGGNAIGADVDLVCFDLDKAGMGAEVYEWDITNESGEAQDIQIVKPSGSNSPFIYEVLFIAK
;
A
#
# COMPACT_ATOMS: atom_id res chain seq x y z
N MET A 1 -10.93 -62.18 -12.07
CA MET A 1 -9.87 -63.15 -11.69
C MET A 1 -10.43 -64.58 -11.72
N LYS A 2 -10.10 -65.33 -12.77
CA LYS A 2 -9.96 -66.81 -12.84
C LYS A 2 -9.65 -67.17 -14.30
N HIS A 3 -8.38 -66.98 -14.67
CA HIS A 3 -7.81 -67.55 -15.89
C HIS A 3 -7.26 -68.95 -15.58
N SER A 4 -7.66 -69.96 -16.36
CA SER A 4 -7.09 -71.31 -16.49
C SER A 4 -8.22 -72.21 -17.01
N ILE A 5 -8.37 -72.46 -18.30
CA ILE A 5 -7.64 -73.45 -19.10
C ILE A 5 -8.06 -73.22 -20.55
N ILE A 6 -7.11 -73.04 -21.48
CA ILE A 6 -7.04 -73.63 -22.83
C ILE A 6 -5.72 -73.10 -23.43
N THR A 7 -4.64 -73.80 -23.09
CA THR A 7 -3.41 -73.79 -23.89
C THR A 7 -2.80 -75.18 -23.79
N LYS A 8 -3.32 -76.07 -24.63
CA LYS A 8 -2.62 -77.19 -25.25
C LYS A 8 -3.12 -77.10 -26.68
N SER A 9 -2.40 -76.57 -27.66
CA SER A 9 -1.01 -76.77 -28.02
C SER A 9 -0.70 -75.60 -28.97
N VAL A 10 0.51 -75.07 -29.08
CA VAL A 10 1.55 -75.46 -30.04
C VAL A 10 2.61 -74.33 -29.92
N PHE A 11 3.87 -74.67 -30.19
CA PHE A 11 5.06 -73.80 -30.25
C PHE A 11 5.95 -73.71 -29.00
N LEU A 12 6.51 -74.86 -28.60
CA LEU A 12 7.95 -74.92 -28.33
C LEU A 12 8.48 -76.36 -28.45
N ALA A 13 8.96 -76.72 -29.65
CA ALA A 13 9.93 -77.80 -29.84
C ALA A 13 10.50 -77.70 -31.26
N LEU A 14 11.59 -76.96 -31.41
CA LEU A 14 12.49 -77.11 -32.55
C LEU A 14 13.87 -77.44 -31.99
N LEU A 15 14.17 -78.73 -31.87
CA LEU A 15 15.53 -79.29 -31.99
C LEU A 15 15.48 -80.83 -31.94
N ALA A 16 16.18 -81.43 -32.90
CA ALA A 16 16.54 -82.84 -33.10
C ALA A 16 15.60 -83.75 -33.94
N PHE A 17 15.94 -83.82 -35.23
CA PHE A 17 15.92 -84.96 -36.17
C PHE A 17 14.88 -86.10 -36.00
N GLY A 18 14.12 -86.34 -37.09
CA GLY A 18 14.28 -87.59 -37.83
C GLY A 18 13.10 -88.57 -37.91
N ALA A 19 12.35 -88.44 -39.02
CA ALA A 19 11.75 -89.50 -39.85
C ALA A 19 10.51 -90.32 -39.39
N ALA A 20 9.65 -90.49 -40.39
CA ALA A 20 8.63 -91.54 -40.62
C ALA A 20 7.22 -91.37 -40.03
N SER A 21 6.42 -90.64 -40.81
CA SER A 21 5.01 -90.89 -41.20
C SER A 21 4.10 -91.72 -40.29
N CYS A 22 2.98 -91.11 -39.88
CA CYS A 22 1.70 -91.79 -39.73
C CYS A 22 0.57 -90.87 -40.20
N VAL A 23 -0.42 -91.50 -40.83
CA VAL A 23 -1.34 -90.97 -41.84
C VAL A 23 -2.39 -90.02 -41.26
N GLN A 24 -2.60 -88.92 -42.00
CA GLN A 24 -3.66 -87.92 -41.88
C GLN A 24 -5.05 -88.58 -41.71
N LYS A 25 -5.72 -88.29 -40.59
CA LYS A 25 -7.18 -88.28 -40.54
C LYS A 25 -7.58 -86.83 -40.79
N GLU A 26 -7.89 -86.50 -42.04
CA GLU A 26 -8.43 -85.19 -42.41
C GLU A 26 -9.77 -85.01 -41.70
N PHE A 27 -9.81 -84.10 -40.73
CA PHE A 27 -11.05 -83.45 -40.34
C PHE A 27 -11.32 -82.40 -41.41
N ASN A 28 -12.44 -82.51 -42.13
CA ASN A 28 -12.88 -81.43 -42.99
C ASN A 28 -13.02 -80.16 -42.16
N GLU A 29 -12.36 -79.10 -42.60
CA GLU A 29 -12.45 -77.77 -42.01
C GLU A 29 -13.91 -77.31 -42.10
N VAL A 30 -14.52 -76.95 -40.97
CA VAL A 30 -15.85 -76.32 -40.94
C VAL A 30 -15.64 -74.88 -41.40
N THR A 31 -15.80 -74.63 -42.70
CA THR A 31 -15.60 -73.30 -43.31
C THR A 31 -16.81 -72.38 -43.14
N GLU A 32 -17.98 -72.91 -42.77
CA GLU A 32 -19.21 -72.14 -42.53
C GLU A 32 -19.93 -72.65 -41.28
N LEU A 33 -20.19 -71.75 -40.33
CA LEU A 33 -20.99 -72.01 -39.14
C LEU A 33 -22.44 -71.58 -39.43
N ASN A 34 -23.31 -72.52 -39.83
CA ASN A 34 -24.71 -72.22 -40.12
C ASN A 34 -25.56 -72.36 -38.84
N LEU A 35 -25.79 -71.23 -38.17
CA LEU A 35 -26.57 -71.17 -36.93
C LEU A 35 -28.04 -70.85 -37.24
N ALA A 36 -28.95 -71.69 -36.75
CA ALA A 36 -30.39 -71.45 -36.86
C ALA A 36 -30.90 -70.26 -36.01
N ARG A 37 -30.08 -69.79 -35.05
CA ARG A 37 -30.39 -68.72 -34.09
C ARG A 37 -29.27 -67.68 -34.08
N CYS A 38 -29.61 -66.43 -33.81
CA CYS A 38 -28.63 -65.40 -33.47
C CYS A 38 -27.86 -65.75 -32.19
N LEU A 39 -26.59 -65.32 -32.11
CA LEU A 39 -25.80 -65.45 -30.88
C LEU A 39 -26.28 -64.47 -29.82
N GLU A 40 -26.25 -64.90 -28.55
CA GLU A 40 -26.59 -64.06 -27.41
C GLU A 40 -25.60 -62.89 -27.27
N PRO A 41 -26.06 -61.64 -27.11
CA PRO A 41 -25.19 -60.49 -26.87
C PRO A 41 -24.27 -60.71 -25.65
N GLN A 42 -23.03 -60.25 -25.72
CA GLN A 42 -22.05 -60.36 -24.63
C GLN A 42 -21.60 -58.98 -24.16
N ASN A 43 -20.89 -58.93 -23.03
CA ASN A 43 -20.29 -57.70 -22.47
C ASN A 43 -21.28 -56.54 -22.29
N LEU A 44 -22.48 -56.85 -21.78
CA LEU A 44 -23.50 -55.85 -21.47
C LEU A 44 -22.94 -54.83 -20.47
N SER A 45 -23.16 -53.56 -20.77
CA SER A 45 -22.83 -52.44 -19.89
C SER A 45 -23.87 -51.34 -20.01
N ALA A 46 -23.99 -50.55 -18.96
CA ALA A 46 -24.76 -49.33 -18.98
C ALA A 46 -24.03 -48.24 -18.19
N ARG A 47 -24.00 -47.03 -18.75
CA ARG A 47 -23.30 -45.88 -18.17
C ARG A 47 -24.24 -44.69 -18.13
N VAL A 48 -24.35 -44.07 -16.96
CA VAL A 48 -25.04 -42.79 -16.81
C VAL A 48 -24.10 -41.67 -17.25
N ASN A 49 -24.61 -40.72 -18.04
CA ASN A 49 -23.90 -39.50 -18.38
C ASN A 49 -23.76 -38.64 -17.12
N SER A 50 -22.53 -38.43 -16.64
CA SER A 50 -22.29 -37.67 -15.42
C SER A 50 -22.67 -36.20 -15.52
N ALA A 51 -22.77 -35.63 -16.73
CA ALA A 51 -23.15 -34.24 -16.93
C ALA A 51 -24.66 -34.00 -16.82
N THR A 52 -25.49 -35.02 -17.08
CA THR A 52 -26.96 -34.88 -17.04
C THR A 52 -27.60 -35.73 -15.95
N GLY A 53 -26.96 -36.82 -15.54
CA GLY A 53 -27.42 -37.75 -14.48
C GLY A 53 -28.62 -38.63 -14.87
N ASP A 54 -29.30 -38.29 -15.96
CA ASP A 54 -30.57 -38.88 -16.41
C ASP A 54 -30.46 -39.63 -17.74
N GLN A 55 -29.37 -39.44 -18.50
CA GLN A 55 -29.09 -40.15 -19.74
C GLN A 55 -28.29 -41.42 -19.46
N VAL A 56 -28.80 -42.56 -19.91
CA VAL A 56 -28.19 -43.87 -19.78
C VAL A 56 -27.83 -44.41 -21.16
N THR A 57 -26.54 -44.65 -21.37
CA THR A 57 -26.01 -45.32 -22.56
C THR A 57 -25.84 -46.80 -22.29
N PHE A 58 -26.58 -47.64 -23.03
CA PHE A 58 -26.50 -49.09 -23.00
C PHE A 58 -25.61 -49.59 -24.13
N SER A 59 -24.76 -50.58 -23.84
CA SER A 59 -23.84 -51.16 -24.81
C SER A 59 -23.70 -52.66 -24.61
N TRP A 60 -23.44 -53.38 -25.69
CA TRP A 60 -23.17 -54.81 -25.77
C TRP A 60 -22.37 -55.11 -27.04
N ASP A 61 -21.81 -56.30 -27.14
CA ASP A 61 -21.11 -56.75 -28.34
C ASP A 61 -22.08 -56.96 -29.50
N VAL A 62 -21.82 -56.28 -30.62
CA VAL A 62 -22.57 -56.47 -31.86
C VAL A 62 -22.08 -57.75 -32.56
N ASN A 63 -22.90 -58.80 -32.49
CA ASN A 63 -22.62 -60.06 -33.16
C ASN A 63 -22.72 -59.90 -34.68
N ARG A 64 -21.75 -60.43 -35.43
CA ARG A 64 -21.64 -60.32 -36.91
C ARG A 64 -22.91 -60.76 -37.67
N ASP A 65 -23.71 -61.63 -37.05
CA ASP A 65 -24.90 -62.24 -37.66
C ASP A 65 -26.22 -61.58 -37.19
N ALA A 66 -26.17 -60.52 -36.39
CA ALA A 66 -27.35 -59.79 -35.91
C ALA A 66 -27.55 -58.50 -36.73
N GLU A 67 -28.77 -58.25 -37.19
CA GLU A 67 -29.15 -57.01 -37.89
C GLU A 67 -29.69 -55.96 -36.92
N SER A 68 -30.27 -56.40 -35.80
CA SER A 68 -30.86 -55.54 -34.78
C SER A 68 -30.96 -56.26 -33.43
N PHE A 69 -31.36 -55.54 -32.40
CA PHE A 69 -31.49 -56.03 -31.03
C PHE A 69 -32.79 -55.53 -30.41
N ASN A 70 -33.48 -56.36 -29.63
CA ASN A 70 -34.59 -55.91 -28.79
C ASN A 70 -34.06 -55.62 -27.38
N LEU A 71 -34.12 -54.35 -26.96
CA LEU A 71 -33.73 -53.88 -25.63
C LEU A 71 -34.97 -53.70 -24.75
N LEU A 72 -34.97 -54.34 -23.59
CA LEU A 72 -35.98 -54.17 -22.54
C LEU A 72 -35.33 -53.61 -21.28
N VAL A 73 -35.82 -52.45 -20.82
CA VAL A 73 -35.42 -51.80 -19.57
C VAL A 73 -36.59 -51.78 -18.60
N TYR A 74 -36.30 -52.02 -17.32
CA TYR A 74 -37.28 -52.23 -16.26
C TYR A 74 -37.05 -51.31 -15.07
N LYS A 75 -38.11 -50.95 -14.35
CA LYS A 75 -38.08 -50.12 -13.12
C LYS A 75 -37.86 -50.93 -11.84
N ASN A 76 -37.85 -52.26 -11.94
CA ASN A 76 -37.72 -53.17 -10.81
C ASN A 76 -36.82 -54.37 -11.13
N GLU A 77 -36.23 -54.95 -10.08
CA GLU A 77 -35.27 -56.05 -10.18
C GLU A 77 -35.88 -57.34 -10.74
N GLU A 78 -37.16 -57.59 -10.46
CA GLU A 78 -37.87 -58.77 -10.98
C GLU A 78 -38.15 -58.67 -12.50
N MET A 79 -37.84 -57.54 -13.13
CA MET A 79 -38.03 -57.27 -14.55
C MET A 79 -39.48 -57.49 -15.01
N THR A 80 -40.44 -56.91 -14.27
CA THR A 80 -41.88 -57.02 -14.56
C THR A 80 -42.53 -55.68 -14.92
N ASP A 81 -41.96 -54.54 -14.51
CA ASP A 81 -42.42 -53.19 -14.83
C ASP A 81 -41.50 -52.56 -15.89
N VAL A 82 -41.97 -52.52 -17.14
CA VAL A 82 -41.18 -52.04 -18.29
C VAL A 82 -41.10 -50.51 -18.29
N ALA A 83 -39.88 -49.99 -18.27
CA ALA A 83 -39.57 -48.57 -18.49
C ALA A 83 -39.41 -48.26 -19.97
N PHE A 84 -38.83 -49.18 -20.75
CA PHE A 84 -38.61 -49.04 -22.18
C PHE A 84 -38.56 -50.41 -22.87
N GLU A 85 -39.12 -50.49 -24.07
CA GLU A 85 -38.98 -51.62 -25.00
C GLU A 85 -38.73 -51.05 -26.39
N GLY A 86 -37.69 -51.52 -27.08
CA GLY A 86 -37.36 -51.00 -28.40
C GLY A 86 -36.43 -51.89 -29.20
N LYS A 87 -36.66 -51.90 -30.52
CA LYS A 87 -35.77 -52.49 -31.51
C LYS A 87 -34.68 -51.47 -31.86
N ILE A 88 -33.42 -51.87 -31.74
CA ILE A 88 -32.21 -51.05 -31.95
C ILE A 88 -31.42 -51.66 -33.11
N ASP A 89 -31.10 -50.87 -34.13
CA ASP A 89 -30.30 -51.37 -35.25
C ASP A 89 -28.83 -51.55 -34.82
N ALA A 90 -28.13 -52.48 -35.47
CA ALA A 90 -26.77 -52.85 -35.04
C ALA A 90 -25.76 -51.70 -35.07
N ASP A 91 -25.95 -50.71 -35.94
CA ASP A 91 -25.13 -49.50 -36.06
C ASP A 91 -25.51 -48.39 -35.06
N GLU A 92 -26.63 -48.53 -34.35
CA GLU A 92 -27.06 -47.63 -33.28
C GLU A 92 -26.53 -48.05 -31.89
N VAL A 93 -25.78 -49.16 -31.80
CA VAL A 93 -25.15 -49.61 -30.55
C VAL A 93 -23.78 -48.93 -30.40
N PRO A 94 -23.50 -48.19 -29.31
CA PRO A 94 -24.29 -48.08 -28.07
C PRO A 94 -25.48 -47.12 -28.16
N TYR A 95 -26.58 -47.48 -27.50
CA TYR A 95 -27.86 -46.76 -27.55
C TYR A 95 -28.14 -45.97 -26.26
N THR A 96 -28.63 -44.72 -26.38
CA THR A 96 -28.83 -43.83 -25.23
C THR A 96 -30.30 -43.48 -25.03
N LEU A 97 -30.76 -43.55 -23.78
CA LEU A 97 -32.10 -43.19 -23.34
C LEU A 97 -32.07 -42.19 -22.18
N THR A 98 -33.09 -41.35 -22.06
CA THR A 98 -33.29 -40.48 -20.91
C THR A 98 -34.35 -41.07 -19.97
N PHE A 99 -34.05 -41.10 -18.67
CA PHE A 99 -34.94 -41.59 -17.63
C PHE A 99 -35.09 -40.56 -16.50
N PRO A 100 -36.19 -40.55 -15.74
CA PRO A 100 -36.30 -39.74 -14.53
C PRO A 100 -35.08 -39.88 -13.61
N ALA A 101 -34.64 -38.77 -13.03
CA ALA A 101 -33.57 -38.76 -12.01
C ALA A 101 -33.97 -39.60 -10.77
N ASP A 102 -32.97 -40.00 -9.99
CA ASP A 102 -33.12 -40.76 -8.73
C ASP A 102 -33.87 -42.08 -8.85
N SER A 103 -33.80 -42.71 -10.01
CA SER A 103 -34.49 -43.97 -10.31
C SER A 103 -33.48 -45.10 -10.57
N LYS A 104 -33.89 -46.34 -10.27
CA LYS A 104 -33.09 -47.55 -10.55
C LYS A 104 -33.70 -48.32 -11.71
N TYR A 105 -32.83 -48.83 -12.59
CA TYR A 105 -33.22 -49.57 -13.77
C TYR A 105 -32.43 -50.87 -13.94
N TRP A 106 -33.08 -51.87 -14.52
CA TRP A 106 -32.49 -53.16 -14.92
C TRP A 106 -32.75 -53.40 -16.39
N PHE A 107 -31.90 -54.13 -17.11
CA PHE A 107 -32.15 -54.37 -18.53
C PHE A 107 -31.69 -55.74 -19.02
N LYS A 108 -32.27 -56.15 -20.14
CA LYS A 108 -31.88 -57.33 -20.92
C LYS A 108 -32.01 -57.05 -22.41
N VAL A 109 -31.25 -57.76 -23.22
CA VAL A 109 -31.21 -57.59 -24.68
C VAL A 109 -31.17 -58.94 -25.39
N CYS A 110 -31.87 -59.06 -26.53
CA CYS A 110 -31.73 -60.20 -27.43
C CYS A 110 -31.43 -59.74 -28.87
N ALA A 111 -30.63 -60.51 -29.62
CA ALA A 111 -30.25 -60.23 -30.99
C ALA A 111 -31.27 -60.82 -31.99
N GLN A 112 -31.49 -60.13 -33.11
CA GLN A 112 -32.44 -60.48 -34.16
C GLN A 112 -31.82 -60.30 -35.55
N ALA A 113 -32.19 -61.17 -36.50
CA ALA A 113 -31.80 -61.09 -37.91
C ALA A 113 -32.84 -61.79 -38.80
N GLU A 114 -33.04 -61.29 -40.02
CA GLU A 114 -34.00 -61.89 -40.95
C GLU A 114 -33.64 -63.35 -41.28
N GLY A 115 -34.63 -64.24 -41.23
CA GLY A 115 -34.45 -65.67 -41.55
C GLY A 115 -33.78 -66.52 -40.47
N ARG A 116 -33.55 -65.99 -39.26
CA ARG A 116 -33.03 -66.74 -38.09
C ARG A 116 -33.95 -66.58 -36.88
N GLU A 117 -33.85 -67.51 -35.92
CA GLU A 117 -34.49 -67.33 -34.61
C GLU A 117 -33.73 -66.28 -33.76
N ASP A 118 -34.45 -65.51 -32.94
CA ASP A 118 -33.90 -64.54 -31.98
C ASP A 118 -32.93 -65.19 -30.99
N SER A 119 -31.90 -64.50 -30.52
CA SER A 119 -31.02 -65.06 -29.49
C SER A 119 -31.74 -65.35 -28.16
N HIS A 120 -31.07 -66.04 -27.25
CA HIS A 120 -31.46 -65.97 -25.84
C HIS A 120 -31.31 -64.52 -25.31
N TRP A 121 -32.04 -64.21 -24.25
CA TRP A 121 -31.93 -62.92 -23.57
C TRP A 121 -30.63 -62.88 -22.76
N ALA A 122 -29.75 -61.95 -23.11
CA ALA A 122 -28.65 -61.56 -22.26
C ALA A 122 -29.18 -60.61 -21.18
N VAL A 123 -28.92 -60.90 -19.91
CA VAL A 123 -29.39 -60.11 -18.78
C VAL A 123 -28.20 -59.37 -18.16
N TYR A 124 -28.35 -58.07 -17.92
CA TYR A 124 -27.34 -57.30 -17.21
C TYR A 124 -27.35 -57.67 -15.72
N ASP A 125 -26.20 -58.12 -15.21
CA ASP A 125 -26.01 -58.51 -13.81
C ASP A 125 -25.75 -57.27 -12.94
N GLY A 126 -26.76 -56.42 -12.79
CA GLY A 126 -26.67 -55.18 -12.02
C GLY A 126 -27.87 -54.25 -12.23
N SER A 127 -27.79 -53.06 -11.62
CA SER A 127 -28.75 -51.97 -11.84
C SER A 127 -28.03 -50.69 -12.26
N VAL A 128 -28.75 -49.82 -12.95
CA VAL A 128 -28.33 -48.47 -13.31
C VAL A 128 -29.11 -47.50 -12.45
N LYS A 129 -28.42 -46.59 -11.77
CA LYS A 129 -29.05 -45.57 -10.93
C LYS A 129 -28.85 -44.19 -11.56
N THR A 130 -29.92 -43.54 -11.99
CA THR A 130 -29.91 -42.13 -12.39
C THR A 130 -29.85 -41.22 -11.16
N PHE A 131 -29.42 -39.98 -11.35
CA PHE A 131 -29.33 -38.95 -10.32
C PHE A 131 -29.65 -37.58 -10.92
N ALA A 132 -30.01 -36.61 -10.07
CA ALA A 132 -30.27 -35.27 -10.54
C ALA A 132 -28.95 -34.49 -10.67
N VAL A 133 -28.89 -33.59 -11.66
CA VAL A 133 -27.82 -32.60 -11.81
C VAL A 133 -28.48 -31.22 -11.94
N LYS A 134 -28.05 -30.28 -11.10
CA LYS A 134 -28.54 -28.90 -11.09
C LYS A 134 -27.42 -27.96 -10.66
N ASP A 135 -27.50 -26.71 -11.11
CA ASP A 135 -26.58 -25.66 -10.71
C ASP A 135 -26.83 -25.22 -9.26
N ASN A 136 -25.78 -24.71 -8.63
CA ASN A 136 -25.81 -24.17 -7.28
C ASN A 136 -26.65 -22.87 -7.24
N LEU A 137 -27.41 -22.67 -6.16
CA LEU A 137 -28.21 -21.47 -5.92
C LEU A 137 -27.62 -20.56 -4.83
N PHE A 138 -26.39 -20.83 -4.39
CA PHE A 138 -25.61 -20.01 -3.46
C PHE A 138 -26.44 -19.57 -2.24
N PRO A 139 -26.97 -20.52 -1.45
CA PRO A 139 -27.80 -20.19 -0.30
C PRO A 139 -27.02 -19.30 0.67
N GLU A 140 -27.72 -18.38 1.34
CA GLU A 140 -27.17 -17.46 2.32
C GLU A 140 -28.05 -17.48 3.58
N VAL A 141 -27.43 -17.46 4.76
CA VAL A 141 -28.17 -17.36 6.02
C VAL A 141 -28.71 -15.93 6.20
N THR A 142 -30.00 -15.82 6.53
CA THR A 142 -30.68 -14.55 6.77
C THR A 142 -31.03 -14.33 8.24
N ALA A 143 -31.19 -15.41 9.00
CA ALA A 143 -31.41 -15.36 10.44
C ALA A 143 -31.02 -16.68 11.10
N ARG A 144 -30.74 -16.61 12.40
CA ARG A 144 -30.40 -17.76 13.24
C ARG A 144 -31.12 -17.59 14.58
N THR A 145 -31.50 -18.70 15.20
CA THR A 145 -31.94 -18.78 16.60
C THR A 145 -31.19 -19.91 17.30
N GLU A 146 -31.49 -20.16 18.56
CA GLU A 146 -31.04 -21.33 19.29
C GLU A 146 -31.55 -22.66 18.68
N ASN A 147 -32.67 -22.66 17.95
CA ASN A 147 -33.29 -23.89 17.44
C ASN A 147 -33.67 -23.83 15.95
N SER A 148 -33.24 -22.80 15.23
CA SER A 148 -33.57 -22.64 13.80
C SER A 148 -32.52 -21.86 13.01
N ILE A 149 -32.46 -22.13 11.71
CA ILE A 149 -31.69 -21.37 10.72
C ILE A 149 -32.62 -20.98 9.58
N SER A 150 -32.60 -19.70 9.19
CA SER A 150 -33.30 -19.19 8.02
C SER A 150 -32.30 -18.93 6.91
N ILE A 151 -32.61 -19.37 5.69
CA ILE A 151 -31.80 -19.15 4.50
C ILE A 151 -32.63 -18.52 3.40
N LYS A 152 -31.95 -17.82 2.49
CA LYS A 152 -32.44 -17.45 1.16
C LYS A 152 -31.50 -18.04 0.11
N TRP A 153 -31.92 -18.10 -1.15
CA TRP A 153 -31.05 -18.50 -2.24
C TRP A 153 -31.23 -17.60 -3.47
N ALA A 154 -30.27 -17.68 -4.39
CA ALA A 154 -30.22 -16.86 -5.58
C ALA A 154 -31.39 -17.18 -6.53
N THR A 155 -31.91 -16.13 -7.19
CA THR A 155 -33.07 -16.20 -8.10
C THR A 155 -32.71 -15.81 -9.53
N ASP A 156 -31.41 -15.77 -9.84
CA ASP A 156 -30.84 -15.42 -11.14
C ASP A 156 -30.96 -16.58 -12.14
N LEU A 157 -31.01 -17.82 -11.65
CA LEU A 157 -31.30 -18.99 -12.47
C LEU A 157 -32.81 -19.15 -12.68
N SER A 158 -33.21 -19.52 -13.90
CA SER A 158 -34.63 -19.67 -14.25
C SER A 158 -35.34 -20.81 -13.52
N ASP A 159 -34.58 -21.72 -12.92
CA ASP A 159 -35.08 -22.91 -12.23
C ASP A 159 -34.87 -22.83 -10.70
N TYR A 160 -34.70 -21.62 -10.15
CA TYR A 160 -34.43 -21.41 -8.73
C TYR A 160 -35.51 -21.98 -7.79
N ASP A 161 -36.74 -22.16 -8.29
CA ASP A 161 -37.90 -22.66 -7.58
C ASP A 161 -38.02 -24.20 -7.61
N ASP A 162 -37.16 -24.91 -8.38
CA ASP A 162 -37.07 -26.37 -8.42
C ASP A 162 -36.47 -26.99 -7.13
N VAL A 163 -36.47 -26.32 -5.98
CA VAL A 163 -35.92 -26.90 -4.74
C VAL A 163 -36.93 -27.83 -4.07
N THR A 164 -36.50 -28.99 -3.57
CA THR A 164 -37.41 -29.98 -2.96
C THR A 164 -37.29 -30.06 -1.45
N HIS A 165 -36.07 -30.01 -0.91
CA HIS A 165 -35.85 -30.12 0.52
C HIS A 165 -34.52 -29.50 0.95
N VAL A 166 -34.38 -29.30 2.25
CA VAL A 166 -33.14 -28.93 2.91
C VAL A 166 -32.82 -29.95 4.00
N THR A 167 -31.55 -30.32 4.14
CA THR A 167 -31.05 -31.12 5.26
C THR A 167 -30.16 -30.26 6.14
N CYS A 168 -30.20 -30.49 7.45
CA CYS A 168 -29.29 -29.94 8.44
C CYS A 168 -28.70 -31.11 9.22
N THR A 169 -27.43 -31.42 8.98
CA THR A 169 -26.74 -32.56 9.58
C THR A 169 -25.75 -32.06 10.63
N PRO A 170 -25.92 -32.39 11.93
CA PRO A 170 -24.96 -31.99 12.96
C PRO A 170 -23.57 -32.56 12.68
N VAL A 171 -22.55 -31.71 12.68
CA VAL A 171 -21.17 -32.10 12.39
C VAL A 171 -20.63 -33.11 13.40
N LYS A 172 -20.92 -32.89 14.69
CA LYS A 172 -20.40 -33.68 15.81
C LYS A 172 -21.25 -34.92 16.13
N GLY A 173 -22.03 -35.38 15.15
CA GLY A 173 -23.00 -36.45 15.31
C GLY A 173 -24.28 -35.95 15.98
N GLY A 174 -25.37 -36.66 15.72
CA GLY A 174 -26.70 -36.25 16.13
C GLY A 174 -27.73 -36.63 15.06
N LYS A 175 -28.98 -36.23 15.27
CA LYS A 175 -30.04 -36.51 14.31
C LYS A 175 -30.04 -35.46 13.21
N GLU A 176 -29.93 -35.90 11.96
CA GLU A 176 -30.18 -35.05 10.80
C GLU A 176 -31.65 -34.57 10.79
N VAL A 177 -31.84 -33.28 10.53
CA VAL A 177 -33.15 -32.69 10.29
C VAL A 177 -33.32 -32.51 8.78
N LYS A 178 -34.34 -33.16 8.22
CA LYS A 178 -34.76 -32.99 6.83
C LYS A 178 -36.11 -32.28 6.78
N MET A 179 -36.21 -31.22 5.99
CA MET A 179 -37.42 -30.42 5.81
C MET A 179 -37.73 -30.30 4.32
N GLU A 180 -38.93 -30.72 3.92
CA GLU A 180 -39.44 -30.49 2.57
C GLU A 180 -39.76 -28.99 2.38
N ILE A 181 -39.45 -28.44 1.21
CA ILE A 181 -39.73 -27.04 0.87
C ILE A 181 -41.16 -26.93 0.35
N SER A 182 -41.93 -25.96 0.86
CA SER A 182 -43.30 -25.69 0.39
C SER A 182 -43.30 -24.86 -0.90
N GLU A 183 -44.40 -24.90 -1.67
CA GLU A 183 -44.57 -24.06 -2.86
C GLU A 183 -44.41 -22.56 -2.55
N SER A 184 -44.86 -22.11 -1.37
CA SER A 184 -44.67 -20.71 -0.95
C SER A 184 -43.21 -20.37 -0.67
N ASP A 185 -42.44 -21.30 -0.13
CA ASP A 185 -41.01 -21.10 0.15
C ASP A 185 -40.18 -21.14 -1.14
N GLN A 186 -40.55 -21.99 -2.10
CA GLN A 186 -39.97 -22.03 -3.46
C GLN A 186 -40.10 -20.66 -4.14
N VAL A 187 -41.32 -20.10 -4.16
CA VAL A 187 -41.59 -18.79 -4.77
C VAL A 187 -40.86 -17.66 -4.04
N ALA A 188 -40.78 -17.72 -2.71
CA ALA A 188 -40.08 -16.74 -1.89
C ALA A 188 -38.54 -16.85 -1.97
N ALA A 189 -38.02 -17.94 -2.53
CA ALA A 189 -36.60 -18.30 -2.53
C ALA A 189 -35.98 -18.28 -1.12
N ALA A 190 -36.75 -18.68 -0.11
CA ALA A 190 -36.35 -18.63 1.29
C ALA A 190 -37.08 -19.67 2.13
N VAL A 191 -36.41 -20.18 3.18
CA VAL A 191 -36.99 -21.14 4.13
C VAL A 191 -36.40 -20.97 5.53
N THR A 192 -37.17 -21.33 6.56
CA THR A 192 -36.69 -21.45 7.94
C THR A 192 -36.75 -22.89 8.42
N VAL A 193 -35.59 -23.47 8.70
CA VAL A 193 -35.45 -24.83 9.24
C VAL A 193 -35.46 -24.76 10.76
N GLY A 194 -36.51 -25.30 11.38
CA GLY A 194 -36.63 -25.42 12.84
C GLY A 194 -36.28 -26.82 13.35
N GLY A 195 -36.38 -27.01 14.68
CA GLY A 195 -36.12 -28.30 15.32
C GLY A 195 -34.63 -28.66 15.43
N LEU A 196 -33.77 -27.65 15.34
CA LEU A 196 -32.32 -27.78 15.54
C LEU A 196 -31.98 -27.66 17.03
N GLU A 197 -30.80 -28.12 17.43
CA GLU A 197 -30.31 -28.03 18.80
C GLU A 197 -29.49 -26.75 19.01
N PRO A 198 -29.52 -26.10 20.19
CA PRO A 198 -28.67 -24.95 20.50
C PRO A 198 -27.18 -25.30 20.48
N SER A 199 -26.32 -24.29 20.31
CA SER A 199 -24.86 -24.44 20.38
C SER A 199 -24.32 -25.56 19.46
N THR A 200 -24.89 -25.72 18.27
CA THR A 200 -24.58 -26.86 17.39
C THR A 200 -24.18 -26.40 15.99
N GLU A 201 -23.09 -26.96 15.50
CA GLU A 201 -22.61 -26.82 14.12
C GLU A 201 -23.35 -27.80 13.19
N TYR A 202 -23.89 -27.28 12.10
CA TYR A 202 -24.60 -28.02 11.08
C TYR A 202 -23.98 -27.80 9.70
N GLN A 203 -23.89 -28.88 8.94
CA GLN A 203 -23.83 -28.80 7.49
C GLN A 203 -25.27 -28.74 6.96
N LEU A 204 -25.65 -27.58 6.45
CA LEU A 204 -26.93 -27.36 5.78
C LEU A 204 -26.76 -27.57 4.28
N VAL A 205 -27.63 -28.35 3.64
CA VAL A 205 -27.60 -28.55 2.18
C VAL A 205 -28.99 -28.38 1.58
N LEU A 206 -29.11 -27.51 0.57
CA LEU A 206 -30.32 -27.30 -0.23
C LEU A 206 -30.30 -28.27 -1.42
N TYR A 207 -31.44 -28.89 -1.75
CA TYR A 207 -31.50 -29.91 -2.79
C TYR A 207 -32.59 -29.67 -3.83
N TYR A 208 -32.34 -30.13 -5.05
CA TYR A 208 -33.35 -30.65 -5.97
C TYR A 208 -33.16 -32.16 -6.08
N LEU A 209 -34.10 -32.94 -5.57
CA LEU A 209 -33.96 -34.41 -5.53
C LEU A 209 -32.58 -34.78 -4.91
N SER A 210 -31.72 -35.54 -5.59
CA SER A 210 -30.35 -35.83 -5.13
C SER A 210 -29.30 -34.77 -5.46
N ALA A 211 -29.61 -33.79 -6.30
CA ALA A 211 -28.67 -32.73 -6.66
C ALA A 211 -28.55 -31.71 -5.53
N SER A 212 -27.35 -31.52 -5.01
CA SER A 212 -27.07 -30.38 -4.14
C SER A 212 -27.17 -29.09 -4.96
N ARG A 213 -27.93 -28.13 -4.45
CA ARG A 213 -28.03 -26.76 -4.98
C ARG A 213 -27.33 -25.74 -4.07
N GLY A 214 -26.36 -26.21 -3.30
CA GLY A 214 -25.56 -25.40 -2.39
C GLY A 214 -25.62 -25.89 -0.96
N ALA A 215 -24.54 -25.61 -0.23
CA ALA A 215 -24.33 -26.06 1.13
C ALA A 215 -23.67 -24.96 1.96
N LEU A 216 -23.95 -24.97 3.26
CA LEU A 216 -23.50 -23.98 4.22
C LEU A 216 -23.03 -24.66 5.51
N ASP A 217 -21.94 -24.19 6.07
CA ASP A 217 -21.56 -24.48 7.46
C ASP A 217 -22.16 -23.42 8.38
N VAL A 218 -23.00 -23.85 9.32
CA VAL A 218 -23.82 -22.94 10.12
C VAL A 218 -23.90 -23.38 11.57
N TRP A 219 -23.76 -22.41 12.47
CA TRP A 219 -24.04 -22.58 13.89
C TRP A 219 -25.43 -22.05 14.27
N THR A 220 -26.15 -22.82 15.09
CA THR A 220 -27.25 -22.30 15.91
C THR A 220 -26.70 -21.47 17.08
N MET A 221 -27.49 -20.53 17.59
CA MET A 221 -27.07 -19.75 18.76
C MET A 221 -27.11 -20.58 20.04
N ALA A 222 -26.40 -20.12 21.07
CA ALA A 222 -26.54 -20.67 22.41
C ALA A 222 -27.95 -20.40 22.98
N ASP A 223 -28.49 -21.35 23.76
CA ASP A 223 -29.69 -21.12 24.54
C ASP A 223 -29.40 -20.11 25.64
N LYS A 224 -30.13 -18.99 25.60
CA LYS A 224 -29.95 -17.87 26.52
C LYS A 224 -30.43 -18.23 27.92
N GLY A 225 -31.43 -19.11 28.06
CA GLY A 225 -32.02 -19.51 29.35
C GLY A 225 -32.23 -18.32 30.29
N THR A 226 -31.55 -18.36 31.44
CA THR A 226 -31.56 -17.30 32.47
C THR A 226 -30.29 -16.42 32.47
N ALA A 227 -29.53 -16.40 31.37
CA ALA A 227 -28.32 -15.60 31.26
C ALA A 227 -28.59 -14.11 31.44
N ASN A 228 -27.62 -13.40 32.03
CA ASN A 228 -27.62 -11.96 32.11
C ASN A 228 -27.34 -11.38 30.71
N VAL A 229 -28.34 -10.74 30.09
CA VAL A 229 -28.21 -10.14 28.76
C VAL A 229 -27.54 -8.78 28.88
N ILE A 230 -26.38 -8.64 28.25
CA ILE A 230 -25.55 -7.44 28.31
C ILE A 230 -25.41 -6.83 26.92
N ALA A 231 -25.48 -5.50 26.85
CA ALA A 231 -25.31 -4.74 25.62
C ALA A 231 -24.30 -3.59 25.74
N SER A 232 -23.71 -3.36 26.92
CA SER A 232 -22.73 -2.29 27.15
C SER A 232 -21.42 -2.79 27.77
N GLU A 233 -20.31 -2.07 27.50
CA GLU A 233 -18.97 -2.39 28.01
C GLU A 233 -18.88 -2.35 29.53
N ALA A 234 -19.48 -1.34 30.18
CA ALA A 234 -19.45 -1.19 31.63
C ALA A 234 -20.18 -2.33 32.37
N GLU A 235 -21.32 -2.76 31.84
CA GLU A 235 -22.05 -3.92 32.35
C GLU A 235 -21.25 -5.21 32.15
N LEU A 236 -20.64 -5.38 30.97
CA LEU A 236 -19.82 -6.55 30.67
C LEU A 236 -18.62 -6.64 31.61
N ALA A 237 -17.88 -5.54 31.80
CA ALA A 237 -16.76 -5.48 32.73
C ALA A 237 -17.20 -5.88 34.15
N THR A 238 -18.33 -5.35 34.63
CA THR A 238 -18.86 -5.69 35.96
C THR A 238 -19.23 -7.17 36.07
N ALA A 239 -19.93 -7.70 35.07
CA ALA A 239 -20.39 -9.09 35.09
C ALA A 239 -19.23 -10.09 34.98
N LEU A 240 -18.23 -9.82 34.14
CA LEU A 240 -17.06 -10.69 34.00
C LEU A 240 -16.19 -10.72 35.27
N GLN A 241 -16.07 -9.60 35.99
CA GLN A 241 -15.38 -9.57 37.29
C GLN A 241 -16.12 -10.39 38.36
N ALA A 242 -17.46 -10.32 38.38
CA ALA A 242 -18.27 -11.08 39.33
C ALA A 242 -18.32 -12.59 39.00
N GLY A 243 -18.29 -12.95 37.72
CA GLY A 243 -18.66 -14.28 37.26
C GLY A 243 -20.17 -14.44 37.08
N GLY A 244 -20.59 -15.50 36.39
CA GLY A 244 -21.98 -15.82 36.11
C GLY A 244 -22.22 -16.30 34.68
N ASN A 245 -23.51 -16.46 34.34
CA ASN A 245 -23.97 -16.79 32.99
C ASN A 245 -24.34 -15.50 32.24
N ILE A 246 -23.64 -15.20 31.15
CA ILE A 246 -23.68 -13.92 30.44
C ILE A 246 -24.00 -14.19 28.97
N TYR A 247 -25.00 -13.48 28.45
CA TYR A 247 -25.31 -13.43 27.02
C TYR A 247 -24.97 -12.04 26.48
N LEU A 248 -23.98 -11.95 25.60
CA LEU A 248 -23.50 -10.69 25.05
C LEU A 248 -24.16 -10.39 23.71
N LYS A 249 -24.78 -9.22 23.59
CA LYS A 249 -25.39 -8.74 22.35
C LYS A 249 -24.35 -8.40 21.29
N LEU A 250 -24.73 -8.60 20.03
CA LEU A 250 -23.88 -8.18 18.90
C LEU A 250 -23.84 -6.65 18.85
N SER A 251 -22.65 -6.10 18.69
CA SER A 251 -22.39 -4.66 18.63
C SER A 251 -21.55 -4.33 17.41
N GLY A 252 -21.81 -3.17 16.78
CA GLY A 252 -20.99 -2.65 15.69
C GLY A 252 -19.63 -2.09 16.15
N SER A 253 -19.35 -2.09 17.46
CA SER A 253 -18.07 -1.67 18.04
C SER A 253 -17.60 -2.66 19.11
N PRO A 254 -16.28 -2.86 19.28
CA PRO A 254 -15.74 -3.77 20.30
C PRO A 254 -16.11 -3.38 21.74
N TYR A 255 -16.27 -4.38 22.60
CA TYR A 255 -16.34 -4.23 24.05
C TYR A 255 -14.94 -4.28 24.66
N ASN A 256 -14.41 -3.14 25.09
CA ASN A 256 -13.06 -3.05 25.66
C ASN A 256 -13.06 -3.12 27.18
N VAL A 257 -12.94 -4.33 27.72
CA VAL A 257 -13.04 -4.59 29.16
C VAL A 257 -11.68 -4.72 29.86
N SER A 258 -10.57 -4.49 29.14
CA SER A 258 -9.20 -4.56 29.67
C SER A 258 -8.89 -5.91 30.37
N ASP A 259 -8.18 -5.90 31.50
CA ASP A 259 -7.88 -7.13 32.27
C ASP A 259 -9.04 -7.49 33.21
N VAL A 260 -9.54 -8.72 33.08
CA VAL A 260 -10.63 -9.28 33.88
C VAL A 260 -10.06 -10.24 34.92
N LYS A 261 -10.47 -10.12 36.19
CA LYS A 261 -10.14 -11.06 37.27
C LYS A 261 -11.42 -11.70 37.80
N PRO A 262 -11.92 -12.76 37.15
CA PRO A 262 -13.21 -13.34 37.53
C PRO A 262 -13.15 -13.92 38.95
N ALA A 263 -14.12 -13.57 39.79
CA ALA A 263 -14.22 -14.07 41.15
C ALA A 263 -14.80 -15.50 41.23
N ALA A 264 -15.56 -15.91 40.21
CA ALA A 264 -16.24 -17.21 40.12
C ALA A 264 -16.28 -17.71 38.67
N SER A 265 -17.00 -18.81 38.41
CA SER A 265 -17.21 -19.33 37.06
C SER A 265 -17.79 -18.28 36.10
N VAL A 266 -17.34 -18.30 34.85
CA VAL A 266 -17.85 -17.45 33.77
C VAL A 266 -18.35 -18.35 32.65
N THR A 267 -19.60 -18.15 32.24
CA THR A 267 -20.10 -18.59 30.94
C THR A 267 -20.44 -17.34 30.15
N LEU A 268 -19.73 -17.09 29.05
CA LEU A 268 -19.95 -15.95 28.16
C LEU A 268 -20.31 -16.47 26.77
N THR A 269 -21.55 -16.26 26.37
CA THR A 269 -22.07 -16.63 25.05
C THR A 269 -22.39 -15.37 24.24
N GLY A 270 -21.99 -15.32 22.97
CA GLY A 270 -22.28 -14.19 22.08
C GLY A 270 -23.52 -14.40 21.20
N GLU A 271 -24.21 -13.31 20.88
CA GLU A 271 -25.19 -13.27 19.80
C GLU A 271 -24.49 -13.34 18.44
N ILE A 272 -24.90 -14.29 17.60
CA ILE A 272 -24.29 -14.52 16.30
C ILE A 272 -25.17 -13.88 15.22
N GLY A 273 -24.58 -13.04 14.37
CA GLY A 273 -25.24 -12.45 13.22
C GLY A 273 -25.60 -13.47 12.15
N ALA A 274 -26.44 -13.08 11.19
CA ALA A 274 -26.81 -13.96 10.07
C ALA A 274 -25.57 -14.42 9.28
N ASP A 275 -24.65 -13.49 9.04
CA ASP A 275 -23.34 -13.65 8.40
C ASP A 275 -22.29 -14.39 9.25
N GLY A 276 -22.63 -14.78 10.49
CA GLY A 276 -21.69 -15.42 11.41
C GLY A 276 -20.85 -14.45 12.24
N SER A 277 -21.08 -13.13 12.12
CA SER A 277 -20.43 -12.13 12.96
C SER A 277 -20.68 -12.38 14.45
N LYS A 278 -19.66 -12.11 15.27
CA LYS A 278 -19.66 -12.35 16.72
C LYS A 278 -19.37 -11.05 17.46
N PRO A 279 -19.84 -10.88 18.72
CA PRO A 279 -19.47 -9.72 19.51
C PRO A 279 -17.96 -9.71 19.75
N VAL A 280 -17.31 -8.59 19.44
CA VAL A 280 -15.86 -8.42 19.63
C VAL A 280 -15.58 -8.00 21.07
N VAL A 281 -14.70 -8.73 21.76
CA VAL A 281 -14.29 -8.47 23.14
C VAL A 281 -12.78 -8.29 23.20
N ILE A 282 -12.33 -7.13 23.67
CA ILE A 282 -10.93 -6.86 23.96
C ILE A 282 -10.70 -7.12 25.45
N ALA A 283 -10.16 -8.30 25.76
CA ALA A 283 -9.98 -8.74 27.14
C ALA A 283 -8.76 -9.66 27.34
N ARG A 284 -8.31 -9.74 28.59
CA ARG A 284 -7.48 -10.82 29.11
C ARG A 284 -8.05 -11.32 30.43
N PHE A 285 -8.18 -12.63 30.59
CA PHE A 285 -8.69 -13.27 31.80
C PHE A 285 -7.54 -13.67 32.72
N LEU A 286 -7.34 -12.87 33.77
CA LEU A 286 -6.39 -13.12 34.84
C LEU A 286 -7.04 -13.98 35.93
N VAL A 287 -6.65 -15.25 36.03
CA VAL A 287 -7.29 -16.22 36.93
C VAL A 287 -6.85 -16.12 38.39
N ASP A 288 -6.09 -15.08 38.74
CA ASP A 288 -5.66 -14.82 40.10
C ASP A 288 -6.86 -14.45 40.98
N GLY A 289 -7.18 -15.29 41.97
CA GLY A 289 -8.27 -15.05 42.92
C GLY A 289 -9.63 -15.61 42.50
N ILE A 290 -9.70 -16.37 41.39
CA ILE A 290 -10.90 -17.13 41.04
C ILE A 290 -11.20 -18.17 42.13
N ALA A 291 -12.48 -18.35 42.48
CA ALA A 291 -12.88 -19.35 43.45
C ALA A 291 -12.48 -20.77 43.00
N ALA A 292 -11.94 -21.56 43.92
CA ALA A 292 -11.52 -22.94 43.63
C ALA A 292 -12.70 -23.77 43.10
N GLY A 293 -12.46 -24.53 42.02
CA GLY A 293 -13.47 -25.35 41.35
C GLY A 293 -14.32 -24.60 40.32
N SER A 294 -14.01 -23.34 40.03
CA SER A 294 -14.68 -22.56 38.97
C SER A 294 -14.37 -23.09 37.56
N SER A 295 -15.21 -22.75 36.59
CA SER A 295 -15.00 -23.04 35.16
C SER A 295 -15.11 -21.77 34.32
N LEU A 296 -14.40 -21.74 33.20
CA LEU A 296 -14.53 -20.69 32.18
C LEU A 296 -15.08 -21.32 30.90
N ARG A 297 -16.19 -20.80 30.38
CA ARG A 297 -16.74 -21.18 29.08
C ARG A 297 -16.98 -19.94 28.24
N PHE A 298 -16.46 -19.94 27.02
CA PHE A 298 -16.61 -18.89 26.04
C PHE A 298 -17.17 -19.49 24.75
N GLU A 299 -18.25 -18.91 24.23
CA GLU A 299 -18.89 -19.41 23.01
C GLU A 299 -19.39 -18.28 22.10
N GLY A 300 -19.08 -18.35 20.81
CA GLY A 300 -19.58 -17.36 19.84
C GLY A 300 -19.07 -15.94 20.08
N ILE A 301 -17.82 -15.80 20.55
CA ILE A 301 -17.16 -14.52 20.84
C ILE A 301 -15.96 -14.32 19.91
N SER A 302 -15.73 -13.10 19.44
CA SER A 302 -14.47 -12.72 18.80
C SER A 302 -13.57 -12.03 19.83
N PHE A 303 -12.54 -12.72 20.32
CA PHE A 303 -11.56 -12.17 21.24
C PHE A 303 -10.41 -11.53 20.49
N ASN A 304 -10.18 -10.25 20.75
CA ASN A 304 -9.10 -9.49 20.15
C ASN A 304 -8.12 -9.01 21.23
N GLY A 305 -6.87 -9.44 21.15
CA GLY A 305 -5.83 -9.03 22.11
C GLY A 305 -5.34 -7.59 21.94
N ASN A 306 -5.78 -6.89 20.89
CA ASN A 306 -5.43 -5.52 20.54
C ASN A 306 -3.91 -5.27 20.51
N ALA A 307 -3.13 -6.28 20.12
CA ALA A 307 -1.66 -6.32 20.17
C ALA A 307 -1.00 -6.18 21.56
N ASP A 308 -1.76 -5.82 22.58
CA ASP A 308 -1.27 -5.48 23.92
C ASP A 308 -1.43 -6.63 24.91
N LYS A 309 -2.55 -7.36 24.82
CA LYS A 309 -2.89 -8.41 25.77
C LYS A 309 -2.00 -9.61 25.53
N SER A 310 -1.34 -10.11 26.59
CA SER A 310 -0.39 -11.21 26.46
C SER A 310 -1.07 -12.47 25.92
N ARG A 311 -2.11 -12.93 26.62
CA ARG A 311 -2.87 -14.14 26.28
C ARG A 311 -4.33 -14.02 26.65
N LEU A 312 -5.16 -14.90 26.10
CA LEU A 312 -6.58 -14.98 26.45
C LEU A 312 -6.77 -15.29 27.94
N VAL A 313 -6.12 -16.34 28.45
CA VAL A 313 -6.15 -16.73 29.86
C VAL A 313 -4.73 -16.73 30.44
N GLU A 314 -4.55 -16.12 31.61
CA GLU A 314 -3.24 -15.99 32.23
C GLU A 314 -3.33 -16.04 33.77
N ARG A 315 -2.33 -16.65 34.41
CA ARG A 315 -2.05 -16.42 35.83
C ARG A 315 -0.88 -15.44 35.96
N SER A 316 -1.11 -14.33 36.68
CA SER A 316 -0.14 -13.23 36.83
C SER A 316 0.62 -13.24 38.16
N THR A 317 0.14 -13.94 39.19
CA THR A 317 0.73 -13.98 40.54
C THR A 317 1.08 -15.39 41.01
N ALA A 318 1.88 -15.50 42.08
CA ALA A 318 2.27 -16.76 42.70
C ALA A 318 1.20 -17.31 43.67
N THR A 319 -0.07 -17.22 43.29
CA THR A 319 -1.20 -17.74 44.07
C THR A 319 -1.63 -19.10 43.52
N ALA A 320 -2.02 -20.02 44.42
CA ALA A 320 -2.59 -21.29 43.99
C ALA A 320 -3.98 -21.05 43.36
N VAL A 321 -4.24 -21.72 42.24
CA VAL A 321 -5.47 -21.57 41.46
C VAL A 321 -5.99 -22.96 41.12
N GLU A 322 -7.31 -23.17 41.22
CA GLU A 322 -7.97 -24.43 40.86
C GLU A 322 -9.19 -24.15 40.00
N ILE A 323 -9.13 -24.56 38.74
CA ILE A 323 -10.17 -24.40 37.71
C ILE A 323 -10.56 -25.80 37.21
N THR A 324 -11.85 -26.06 37.11
CA THR A 324 -12.37 -27.37 36.68
C THR A 324 -12.28 -27.53 35.16
N SER A 325 -12.59 -26.50 34.38
CA SER A 325 -12.47 -26.53 32.92
C SER A 325 -12.30 -25.13 32.31
N ILE A 326 -11.68 -25.10 31.13
CA ILE A 326 -11.65 -23.94 30.24
C ILE A 326 -12.17 -24.41 28.87
N GLU A 327 -13.30 -23.87 28.42
CA GLU A 327 -13.93 -24.23 27.15
C GLU A 327 -14.03 -23.00 26.25
N VAL A 328 -13.55 -23.11 25.02
CA VAL A 328 -13.61 -22.06 23.99
C VAL A 328 -14.21 -22.70 22.75
N VAL A 329 -15.42 -22.28 22.37
CA VAL A 329 -16.23 -22.96 21.35
C VAL A 329 -16.75 -21.96 20.32
N ASN A 330 -16.56 -22.21 19.02
CA ASN A 330 -17.03 -21.31 17.96
C ASN A 330 -16.59 -19.84 18.19
N CYS A 331 -15.38 -19.65 18.72
CA CYS A 331 -14.82 -18.32 18.95
C CYS A 331 -13.79 -17.98 17.88
N GLU A 332 -13.55 -16.69 17.69
CA GLU A 332 -12.39 -16.17 16.99
C GLU A 332 -11.40 -15.64 18.03
N ILE A 333 -10.11 -15.90 17.88
CA ILE A 333 -9.05 -15.45 18.79
C ILE A 333 -7.93 -14.84 17.96
N THR A 334 -7.78 -13.52 18.05
CA THR A 334 -6.86 -12.76 17.20
C THR A 334 -6.02 -11.74 17.97
N ASN A 335 -4.88 -11.34 17.40
CA ASN A 335 -4.09 -10.18 17.83
C ASN A 335 -3.63 -10.20 19.29
N TYR A 336 -3.51 -11.37 19.92
CA TYR A 336 -2.83 -11.49 21.20
C TYR A 336 -1.32 -11.44 21.00
N LYS A 337 -0.62 -10.80 21.93
CA LYS A 337 0.82 -10.60 21.87
C LYS A 337 1.61 -11.92 21.93
N ALA A 338 1.18 -12.88 22.75
CA ALA A 338 1.88 -14.15 22.95
C ALA A 338 1.03 -15.38 22.57
N GLY A 339 -0.24 -15.46 22.98
CA GLY A 339 -1.13 -16.56 22.59
C GLY A 339 -2.31 -16.81 23.51
N LEU A 340 -2.50 -18.04 24.01
CA LEU A 340 -3.80 -18.52 24.47
C LEU A 340 -3.86 -18.74 25.99
N PHE A 341 -2.90 -19.47 26.56
CA PHE A 341 -2.88 -19.83 27.97
C PHE A 341 -1.48 -19.73 28.56
N TYR A 342 -1.37 -19.13 29.76
CA TYR A 342 -0.12 -19.09 30.53
C TYR A 342 -0.31 -19.29 32.01
N GLU A 343 0.48 -20.22 32.55
CA GLU A 343 0.57 -20.45 33.99
C GLU A 343 1.48 -19.46 34.73
N GLY A 344 2.52 -18.88 34.11
CA GLY A 344 3.49 -18.06 34.86
C GLY A 344 4.71 -18.81 35.40
N ASP A 345 5.90 -18.23 35.26
CA ASP A 345 7.14 -18.63 35.96
C ASP A 345 7.17 -18.20 37.45
N LYS A 346 6.06 -18.40 38.19
CA LYS A 346 5.81 -17.76 39.48
C LYS A 346 5.73 -18.76 40.64
N ALA A 347 6.89 -19.03 41.28
CA ALA A 347 7.11 -19.79 42.53
C ALA A 347 6.38 -21.16 42.67
N ASP A 348 6.53 -21.83 43.82
CA ASP A 348 6.08 -23.22 44.06
C ASP A 348 4.54 -23.42 44.09
N ALA A 349 3.75 -22.35 43.98
CA ALA A 349 2.28 -22.42 44.02
C ALA A 349 1.73 -23.01 42.71
N ALA A 350 1.04 -24.16 42.81
CA ALA A 350 0.48 -24.86 41.67
C ALA A 350 -0.77 -24.16 41.10
N ILE A 351 -0.83 -23.99 39.78
CA ILE A 351 -2.12 -23.91 39.06
C ILE A 351 -2.62 -25.33 38.81
N LYS A 352 -3.91 -25.55 39.01
CA LYS A 352 -4.61 -26.77 38.59
C LYS A 352 -5.74 -26.38 37.68
N VAL A 353 -5.71 -26.87 36.47
CA VAL A 353 -6.80 -26.79 35.50
C VAL A 353 -7.20 -28.23 35.22
N GLY A 354 -8.50 -28.52 35.18
CA GLY A 354 -8.98 -29.76 34.56
C GLY A 354 -8.82 -29.68 33.05
N ASP A 355 -9.86 -30.04 32.30
CA ASP A 355 -9.76 -30.11 30.84
C ASP A 355 -9.80 -28.71 30.20
N ILE A 356 -9.02 -28.53 29.14
CA ILE A 356 -9.01 -27.35 28.28
C ILE A 356 -9.48 -27.77 26.89
N LEU A 357 -10.51 -27.12 26.37
CA LEU A 357 -11.10 -27.38 25.06
C LEU A 357 -11.08 -26.11 24.20
N PHE A 358 -10.54 -26.25 22.99
CA PHE A 358 -10.71 -25.32 21.87
C PHE A 358 -11.40 -26.08 20.74
N ASP A 359 -12.63 -25.70 20.45
CA ASP A 359 -13.46 -26.41 19.49
C ASP A 359 -14.08 -25.47 18.46
N SER A 360 -13.84 -25.76 17.19
CA SER A 360 -14.43 -25.00 16.07
C SER A 360 -14.06 -23.52 16.08
N CYS A 361 -12.88 -23.19 16.60
CA CYS A 361 -12.39 -21.81 16.70
C CYS A 361 -11.55 -21.40 15.49
N ASP A 362 -11.50 -20.09 15.24
CA ASP A 362 -10.56 -19.45 14.33
C ASP A 362 -9.48 -18.76 15.18
N ILE A 363 -8.22 -19.16 15.03
CA ILE A 363 -7.11 -18.71 15.88
C ILE A 363 -6.00 -18.17 14.98
N HIS A 364 -5.79 -16.86 14.97
CA HIS A 364 -4.89 -16.27 13.99
C HIS A 364 -4.27 -14.94 14.40
N ASP A 365 -3.27 -14.50 13.65
CA ASP A 365 -2.57 -13.22 13.83
C ASP A 365 -2.07 -13.03 15.27
N ILE A 366 -1.67 -14.14 15.90
CA ILE A 366 -1.04 -14.10 17.22
C ILE A 366 0.38 -13.62 17.01
N LEU A 367 0.68 -12.39 17.48
CA LEU A 367 1.88 -11.63 17.14
C LEU A 367 3.21 -12.30 17.49
N ALA A 368 3.17 -13.35 18.32
CA ALA A 368 4.33 -14.15 18.70
C ALA A 368 5.47 -13.34 19.35
N SER A 369 5.13 -12.20 19.96
CA SER A 369 6.04 -11.22 20.55
C SER A 369 5.89 -11.14 22.07
N GLY A 370 6.00 -12.27 22.77
CA GLY A 370 5.88 -12.25 24.25
C GLY A 370 5.87 -13.60 24.95
N GLY A 371 6.04 -14.69 24.22
CA GLY A 371 5.98 -16.03 24.81
C GLY A 371 5.45 -17.08 23.84
N ASP A 372 5.13 -18.23 24.41
CA ASP A 372 4.57 -19.39 23.72
C ASP A 372 3.03 -19.39 23.92
N ALA A 373 2.27 -20.00 23.00
CA ALA A 373 0.81 -19.88 23.01
C ALA A 373 0.16 -20.66 24.15
N PHE A 374 0.59 -21.90 24.36
CA PHE A 374 0.36 -22.69 25.57
C PHE A 374 1.69 -22.87 26.29
N ASP A 375 1.78 -22.32 27.50
CA ASP A 375 3.02 -22.31 28.26
C ASP A 375 2.77 -22.76 29.70
N ILE A 376 3.05 -24.04 29.95
CA ILE A 376 2.86 -24.75 31.21
C ILE A 376 4.23 -25.15 31.75
N ARG A 377 4.54 -24.76 32.99
CA ARG A 377 5.88 -24.89 33.57
C ARG A 377 5.81 -25.23 35.06
N LYS A 378 6.90 -25.78 35.60
CA LYS A 378 7.05 -26.02 37.05
C LYS A 378 5.91 -26.90 37.60
N ASN A 379 5.09 -26.39 38.52
CA ASN A 379 4.12 -27.18 39.29
C ASN A 379 2.72 -27.24 38.67
N GLY A 380 2.52 -26.74 37.46
CA GLY A 380 1.22 -26.71 36.79
C GLY A 380 0.61 -28.07 36.54
N GLN A 381 -0.68 -28.18 36.81
CA GLN A 381 -1.53 -29.32 36.50
C GLN A 381 -2.58 -28.89 35.49
N VAL A 382 -2.69 -29.59 34.38
CA VAL A 382 -3.74 -29.47 33.37
C VAL A 382 -4.31 -30.86 33.11
N GLY A 383 -5.61 -31.00 32.94
CA GLY A 383 -6.22 -32.23 32.46
C GLY A 383 -5.87 -32.49 31.00
N ASN A 384 -6.84 -32.95 30.24
CA ASN A 384 -6.67 -33.10 28.80
C ASN A 384 -6.69 -31.72 28.13
N VAL A 385 -5.92 -31.56 27.07
CA VAL A 385 -5.98 -30.38 26.19
C VAL A 385 -6.46 -30.83 24.83
N VAL A 386 -7.61 -30.32 24.40
CA VAL A 386 -8.30 -30.75 23.19
C VAL A 386 -8.41 -29.58 22.22
N PHE A 387 -7.85 -29.75 21.04
CA PHE A 387 -8.02 -28.88 19.88
C PHE A 387 -8.75 -29.68 18.81
N ARG A 388 -10.01 -29.32 18.57
CA ARG A 388 -10.87 -29.97 17.59
C ARG A 388 -11.48 -28.98 16.61
N ASN A 389 -11.54 -29.32 15.34
CA ASN A 389 -12.25 -28.54 14.31
C ASN A 389 -11.76 -27.08 14.18
N ASN A 390 -10.55 -26.74 14.63
CA ASN A 390 -10.08 -25.36 14.60
C ASN A 390 -9.37 -25.03 13.28
N THR A 391 -9.47 -23.79 12.84
CA THR A 391 -8.58 -23.21 11.84
C THR A 391 -7.57 -22.33 12.57
N ILE A 392 -6.28 -22.62 12.40
CA ILE A 392 -5.18 -21.93 13.10
C ILE A 392 -4.19 -21.42 12.06
N TRP A 393 -3.97 -20.11 11.95
CA TRP A 393 -3.07 -19.60 10.92
C TRP A 393 -2.30 -18.34 11.30
N ASP A 394 -1.16 -18.14 10.64
CA ASP A 394 -0.34 -16.91 10.67
C ASP A 394 -0.02 -16.39 12.08
N GLY A 395 1.17 -16.73 12.57
CA GLY A 395 1.68 -16.26 13.87
C GLY A 395 2.07 -17.40 14.79
N ILE A 396 1.94 -17.20 16.10
CA ILE A 396 2.31 -18.17 17.16
C ILE A 396 3.78 -18.57 17.10
N ARG A 397 4.56 -18.22 18.13
CA ARG A 397 5.98 -18.63 18.16
C ARG A 397 6.17 -20.13 18.38
N THR A 398 5.47 -20.67 19.37
CA THR A 398 5.46 -22.10 19.76
C THR A 398 4.03 -22.39 20.17
N LEU A 399 3.39 -23.43 19.64
CA LEU A 399 2.01 -23.73 20.01
C LEU A 399 1.95 -24.30 21.43
N PHE A 400 2.59 -25.45 21.68
CA PHE A 400 2.63 -26.10 22.99
C PHE A 400 4.06 -26.15 23.54
N ARG A 401 4.27 -25.52 24.70
CA ARG A 401 5.45 -25.71 25.53
C ARG A 401 5.05 -26.27 26.89
N ILE A 402 5.53 -27.49 27.16
CA ILE A 402 5.37 -28.18 28.44
C ILE A 402 6.77 -28.48 29.00
N ASP A 403 7.19 -27.71 30.01
CA ASP A 403 8.56 -27.76 30.57
C ASP A 403 8.69 -28.75 31.75
N GLN A 404 9.93 -29.08 32.15
CA GLN A 404 10.25 -30.13 33.12
C GLN A 404 10.31 -29.60 34.58
N LEU A 405 9.69 -30.33 35.52
CA LEU A 405 10.22 -30.73 36.85
C LEU A 405 9.28 -31.82 37.45
N ASP A 406 9.90 -32.89 37.93
CA ASP A 406 9.36 -34.19 38.37
C ASP A 406 7.84 -34.32 38.70
N ALA A 407 7.22 -35.28 37.99
CA ALA A 407 5.81 -35.69 37.96
C ALA A 407 4.90 -34.75 37.14
N ASN A 408 4.89 -34.93 35.81
CA ASN A 408 4.02 -34.12 34.96
C ASN A 408 2.54 -34.39 35.19
N LYS A 409 1.83 -33.27 35.22
CA LYS A 409 0.43 -33.17 35.57
C LYS A 409 -0.36 -32.66 34.36
N ILE A 410 0.05 -32.99 33.12
CA ILE A 410 -0.78 -32.80 31.92
C ILE A 410 -1.41 -34.14 31.53
N GLY A 411 -2.68 -34.14 31.17
CA GLY A 411 -3.35 -35.30 30.58
C GLY A 411 -2.96 -35.53 29.12
N LYS A 412 -3.89 -36.06 28.34
CA LYS A 412 -3.74 -36.28 26.90
C LYS A 412 -3.83 -34.96 26.14
N VAL A 413 -3.00 -34.78 25.11
CA VAL A 413 -3.17 -33.73 24.11
C VAL A 413 -3.87 -34.33 22.90
N GLU A 414 -5.06 -33.85 22.58
CA GLU A 414 -5.83 -34.27 21.41
C GLU A 414 -5.87 -33.13 20.40
N PHE A 415 -5.34 -33.40 19.21
CA PHE A 415 -5.26 -32.46 18.10
C PHE A 415 -5.90 -33.14 16.88
N THR A 416 -7.19 -32.88 16.68
CA THR A 416 -8.04 -33.66 15.76
C THR A 416 -8.84 -32.74 14.83
N ASN A 417 -8.85 -33.03 13.53
CA ASN A 417 -9.61 -32.25 12.54
C ASN A 417 -9.28 -30.74 12.55
N ASN A 418 -8.02 -30.35 12.71
CA ASN A 418 -7.63 -28.93 12.63
C ASN A 418 -7.01 -28.62 11.26
N THR A 419 -7.28 -27.43 10.75
CA THR A 419 -6.54 -26.84 9.62
C THR A 419 -5.52 -25.85 10.18
N VAL A 420 -4.24 -26.08 9.93
CA VAL A 420 -3.13 -25.31 10.48
C VAL A 420 -2.30 -24.76 9.33
N LYS A 421 -2.00 -23.46 9.37
CA LYS A 421 -1.23 -22.81 8.31
C LYS A 421 -0.19 -21.82 8.85
N ASN A 422 1.07 -21.97 8.46
CA ASN A 422 2.12 -20.99 8.72
C ASN A 422 2.22 -20.55 10.20
N ILE A 423 2.31 -21.53 11.11
CA ILE A 423 2.55 -21.25 12.53
C ILE A 423 3.94 -21.73 12.95
N CYS A 424 4.50 -21.13 14.00
CA CYS A 424 5.83 -21.51 14.47
C CYS A 424 6.93 -21.37 13.39
N THR A 425 6.75 -20.45 12.43
CA THR A 425 7.70 -20.23 11.31
C THR A 425 8.71 -19.11 11.61
N ILE A 426 8.55 -18.41 12.73
CA ILE A 426 9.36 -17.26 13.15
C ILE A 426 10.78 -17.70 13.52
N ASN A 427 11.76 -16.95 13.01
CA ASN A 427 13.17 -17.07 13.36
C ASN A 427 13.45 -16.49 14.75
N ASP A 428 13.09 -17.23 15.80
CA ASP A 428 13.43 -16.96 17.19
C ASP A 428 14.09 -18.21 17.79
N THR A 429 15.21 -18.02 18.50
CA THR A 429 15.87 -19.09 19.28
C THR A 429 14.98 -19.78 20.31
N ASN A 430 13.87 -19.15 20.72
CA ASN A 430 12.87 -19.70 21.63
C ASN A 430 11.69 -20.35 20.92
N ASN A 431 11.64 -20.35 19.59
CA ASN A 431 10.68 -21.14 18.84
C ASN A 431 10.98 -22.64 19.04
N ARG A 432 9.97 -23.41 19.44
CA ARG A 432 10.07 -24.85 19.71
C ARG A 432 9.14 -25.68 18.81
N GLY A 433 8.57 -25.09 17.77
CA GLY A 433 7.62 -25.76 16.90
C GLY A 433 6.23 -25.91 17.52
N ILE A 434 5.46 -26.86 16.99
CA ILE A 434 4.07 -27.09 17.38
C ILE A 434 4.01 -27.81 18.73
N PHE A 435 4.72 -28.93 18.88
CA PHE A 435 4.71 -29.74 20.10
C PHE A 435 6.10 -29.80 20.77
N SER A 436 6.27 -29.11 21.90
CA SER A 436 7.47 -29.15 22.73
C SER A 436 7.15 -29.72 24.12
N PHE A 437 7.26 -31.04 24.25
CA PHE A 437 7.02 -31.77 25.49
C PHE A 437 8.32 -32.23 26.14
N TYR A 438 8.65 -31.73 27.33
CA TYR A 438 9.85 -32.19 28.09
C TYR A 438 9.53 -33.38 29.00
N VAL A 439 8.39 -34.01 28.74
CA VAL A 439 7.88 -35.12 29.51
C VAL A 439 7.13 -36.09 28.60
N PRO A 440 7.00 -37.39 28.95
CA PRO A 440 6.13 -38.29 28.20
C PRO A 440 4.68 -37.80 28.24
N THR A 441 4.10 -37.53 27.06
CA THR A 441 2.73 -37.08 26.88
C THR A 441 2.05 -37.94 25.82
N GLU A 442 0.81 -38.33 26.04
CA GLU A 442 -0.01 -38.97 25.01
C GLU A 442 -0.51 -37.89 24.03
N LEU A 443 -0.17 -38.05 22.75
CA LEU A 443 -0.56 -37.14 21.67
C LEU A 443 -1.46 -37.88 20.69
N VAL A 444 -2.72 -37.46 20.57
CA VAL A 444 -3.61 -37.88 19.50
C VAL A 444 -3.52 -36.85 18.38
N LEU A 445 -3.09 -37.29 17.19
CA LEU A 445 -2.92 -36.44 16.02
C LEU A 445 -3.71 -37.03 14.85
N LYS A 446 -4.95 -36.58 14.64
CA LYS A 446 -5.85 -37.22 13.66
C LYS A 446 -6.54 -36.25 12.71
N ASP A 447 -6.61 -36.63 11.44
CA ASP A 447 -7.43 -35.96 10.43
C ASP A 447 -7.13 -34.45 10.29
N ASN A 448 -5.89 -34.02 10.60
CA ASN A 448 -5.48 -32.61 10.49
C ASN A 448 -4.92 -32.28 9.10
N LEU A 449 -4.97 -31.01 8.74
CA LEU A 449 -4.36 -30.45 7.55
C LEU A 449 -3.32 -29.40 7.94
N PHE A 450 -2.06 -29.59 7.54
CA PHE A 450 -0.95 -28.64 7.76
C PHE A 450 -0.53 -28.00 6.44
N LEU A 451 -0.41 -26.67 6.40
CA LEU A 451 -0.26 -25.90 5.17
C LEU A 451 0.86 -24.86 5.35
N TYR A 452 1.80 -24.76 4.39
CA TYR A 452 2.82 -23.70 4.39
C TYR A 452 3.63 -23.58 5.69
N GLU A 453 3.94 -24.71 6.31
CA GLU A 453 4.78 -24.74 7.52
C GLU A 453 6.25 -24.41 7.21
N ASP A 454 6.62 -24.27 5.94
CA ASP A 454 7.90 -23.68 5.53
C ASP A 454 8.00 -22.15 5.77
N GLY A 455 6.88 -21.49 6.05
CA GLY A 455 6.75 -20.04 6.15
C GLY A 455 6.66 -19.33 4.80
N GLY A 456 6.20 -20.02 3.75
CA GLY A 456 6.11 -19.52 2.38
C GLY A 456 7.47 -19.39 1.68
N LYS A 457 8.49 -20.08 2.16
CA LYS A 457 9.87 -19.99 1.64
C LYS A 457 10.02 -20.81 0.36
N THR A 458 10.56 -20.19 -0.68
CA THR A 458 10.82 -20.86 -1.97
C THR A 458 12.20 -21.53 -2.05
N ASP A 459 13.11 -21.17 -1.14
CA ASP A 459 14.47 -21.73 -1.09
C ASP A 459 14.56 -22.87 -0.05
N PRO A 460 14.71 -24.14 -0.49
CA PRO A 460 14.79 -25.29 0.40
C PRO A 460 16.08 -25.34 1.24
N THR A 461 17.05 -24.46 0.98
CA THR A 461 18.31 -24.39 1.74
C THR A 461 18.20 -23.58 3.03
N VAL A 462 17.21 -22.69 3.14
CA VAL A 462 16.96 -21.88 4.34
C VAL A 462 16.55 -22.79 5.51
N VAL A 463 16.99 -22.46 6.72
CA VAL A 463 16.60 -23.22 7.93
C VAL A 463 15.09 -23.03 8.14
N ASP A 464 14.40 -24.14 8.36
CA ASP A 464 12.99 -24.09 8.73
C ASP A 464 12.89 -24.12 10.26
N TYR A 465 12.04 -23.24 10.79
CA TYR A 465 11.83 -23.09 12.23
C TYR A 465 10.62 -23.86 12.69
N ALA A 466 9.67 -24.15 11.80
CA ALA A 466 8.55 -24.99 12.13
C ALA A 466 9.03 -26.43 12.29
N GLN A 467 8.61 -27.04 13.40
CA GLN A 467 8.84 -28.44 13.71
C GLN A 467 7.53 -28.99 14.24
N LEU A 468 7.09 -30.14 13.74
CA LEU A 468 5.91 -30.80 14.30
C LEU A 468 6.16 -31.12 15.78
N VAL A 469 7.31 -31.75 16.08
CA VAL A 469 7.79 -32.00 17.43
C VAL A 469 9.19 -31.44 17.58
N GLN A 470 9.47 -30.72 18.68
CA GLN A 470 10.76 -30.06 18.87
C GLN A 470 11.94 -31.06 18.82
N ASP A 471 12.92 -30.77 17.96
CA ASP A 471 14.19 -31.50 17.92
C ASP A 471 15.18 -30.95 18.97
N ASN A 472 15.01 -31.36 20.23
CA ASN A 472 15.91 -31.04 21.34
C ASN A 472 16.20 -32.29 22.19
N SER A 473 17.37 -32.36 22.81
CA SER A 473 17.76 -33.48 23.69
C SER A 473 16.92 -33.56 24.97
N LYS A 474 16.27 -32.47 25.38
CA LYS A 474 15.36 -32.43 26.54
C LYS A 474 13.91 -32.76 26.19
N THR A 475 13.55 -32.71 24.90
CA THR A 475 12.22 -33.11 24.44
C THR A 475 12.08 -34.62 24.61
N ALA A 476 11.04 -35.03 25.33
CA ALA A 476 10.65 -36.42 25.46
C ALA A 476 9.86 -36.84 24.21
N ASP A 477 9.99 -38.10 23.81
CA ASP A 477 9.20 -38.62 22.69
C ASP A 477 7.74 -38.83 23.16
N PRO A 478 6.75 -38.16 22.54
CA PRO A 478 5.35 -38.39 22.88
C PRO A 478 4.91 -39.79 22.45
N ALA A 479 3.94 -40.35 23.18
CA ALA A 479 3.21 -41.53 22.75
C ALA A 479 2.15 -41.11 21.72
N ILE A 480 2.50 -41.20 20.43
CA ILE A 480 1.66 -40.68 19.33
C ILE A 480 0.65 -41.74 18.87
N SER A 481 -0.63 -41.36 18.83
CA SER A 481 -1.71 -42.08 18.15
C SER A 481 -2.16 -41.24 16.94
N ALA A 482 -1.68 -41.58 15.75
CA ALA A 482 -1.87 -40.75 14.55
C ALA A 482 -2.47 -41.49 13.35
N SER A 483 -3.33 -40.80 12.60
CA SER A 483 -3.95 -41.28 11.37
C SER A 483 -4.58 -40.13 10.57
N GLY A 484 -4.60 -40.24 9.24
CA GLY A 484 -5.41 -39.35 8.39
C GLY A 484 -4.95 -37.90 8.32
N ASN A 485 -3.72 -37.58 8.72
CA ASN A 485 -3.19 -36.22 8.60
C ASN A 485 -2.65 -35.97 7.19
N TYR A 486 -2.68 -34.72 6.76
CA TYR A 486 -2.19 -34.28 5.46
C TYR A 486 -1.34 -33.04 5.62
N VAL A 487 -0.34 -32.89 4.74
CA VAL A 487 0.56 -31.75 4.76
C VAL A 487 0.87 -31.28 3.35
N PHE A 488 0.86 -29.96 3.14
CA PHE A 488 1.28 -29.31 1.91
C PHE A 488 2.27 -28.19 2.24
N ALA A 489 3.31 -28.03 1.40
CA ALA A 489 4.36 -27.03 1.58
C ALA A 489 5.02 -27.06 2.98
N GLN A 490 5.46 -28.24 3.42
CA GLN A 490 6.27 -28.35 4.64
C GLN A 490 7.74 -27.98 4.38
N GLY A 491 8.36 -27.29 5.34
CA GLY A 491 9.80 -27.08 5.27
C GLY A 491 10.59 -28.30 5.74
N LYS A 492 11.89 -28.25 5.49
CA LYS A 492 12.79 -29.42 5.60
C LYS A 492 12.89 -30.00 7.02
N ASP A 493 12.71 -29.15 8.04
CA ASP A 493 12.90 -29.51 9.44
C ASP A 493 11.58 -29.90 10.13
N PHE A 494 10.44 -29.80 9.44
CA PHE A 494 9.11 -30.06 10.00
C PHE A 494 9.00 -31.49 10.60
N PHE A 495 9.51 -32.50 9.88
CA PHE A 495 9.52 -33.91 10.30
C PHE A 495 10.88 -34.39 10.83
N LYS A 496 11.70 -33.48 11.38
CA LYS A 496 13.07 -33.81 11.81
C LYS A 496 13.12 -34.79 12.99
N ARG A 497 12.25 -34.61 13.99
CA ARG A 497 12.17 -35.48 15.18
C ARG A 497 11.26 -36.69 14.95
N VAL A 498 10.11 -36.47 14.31
CA VAL A 498 9.10 -37.50 14.03
C VAL A 498 8.87 -37.56 12.53
N SER A 499 9.01 -38.74 11.93
CA SER A 499 8.79 -38.92 10.49
C SER A 499 7.32 -38.70 10.12
N ALA A 500 7.06 -38.30 8.87
CA ALA A 500 5.69 -38.16 8.35
C ALA A 500 4.85 -39.43 8.55
N GLN A 501 5.44 -40.62 8.35
CA GLN A 501 4.76 -41.90 8.56
C GLN A 501 4.32 -42.09 10.03
N ASN A 502 5.19 -41.79 10.99
CA ASN A 502 4.87 -41.94 12.42
C ASN A 502 3.87 -40.87 12.90
N ALA A 503 3.85 -39.72 12.24
CA ALA A 503 2.84 -38.68 12.44
C ALA A 503 1.53 -38.97 11.66
N GLY A 504 1.43 -40.08 10.93
CA GLY A 504 0.25 -40.41 10.13
C GLY A 504 -0.04 -39.41 9.01
N CYS A 505 0.97 -38.68 8.53
CA CYS A 505 0.86 -37.62 7.53
C CYS A 505 1.08 -38.14 6.11
N THR A 506 0.18 -37.78 5.20
CA THR A 506 0.37 -37.87 3.75
C THR A 506 0.83 -36.51 3.21
N VAL A 507 1.98 -36.47 2.52
CA VAL A 507 2.49 -35.25 1.88
C VAL A 507 1.81 -35.06 0.52
N LEU A 508 1.27 -33.88 0.31
CA LEU A 508 0.57 -33.47 -0.91
C LEU A 508 1.50 -32.70 -1.85
N ASN A 509 1.29 -32.85 -3.16
CA ASN A 509 2.08 -32.19 -4.20
C ASN A 509 1.45 -30.89 -4.74
N ALA A 510 0.21 -30.59 -4.33
CA ALA A 510 -0.54 -29.41 -4.71
C ALA A 510 -1.37 -28.93 -3.51
N ASP A 511 -1.71 -27.65 -3.52
CA ASP A 511 -2.58 -27.04 -2.50
C ASP A 511 -3.94 -27.76 -2.54
N PRO A 512 -4.38 -28.40 -1.44
CA PRO A 512 -5.68 -29.07 -1.41
C PRO A 512 -6.86 -28.11 -1.25
N CYS A 513 -6.58 -26.84 -0.90
CA CYS A 513 -7.56 -25.79 -0.76
C CYS A 513 -7.68 -24.97 -2.04
N TYR A 514 -8.73 -24.17 -2.17
CA TYR A 514 -8.89 -23.25 -3.29
C TYR A 514 -7.74 -22.24 -3.37
N ASN A 515 -7.33 -21.66 -2.23
CA ASN A 515 -6.13 -20.82 -2.12
C ASN A 515 -5.69 -20.68 -0.66
N SER A 516 -5.05 -21.71 -0.09
CA SER A 516 -4.67 -21.65 1.33
C SER A 516 -3.53 -20.66 1.62
N LYS A 517 -2.75 -20.28 0.59
CA LYS A 517 -1.75 -19.20 0.69
C LYS A 517 -2.40 -17.86 1.05
N GLY A 518 -3.53 -17.54 0.42
CA GLY A 518 -4.35 -16.36 0.67
C GLY A 518 -5.38 -16.53 1.79
N ASN A 519 -5.19 -17.51 2.70
CA ASN A 519 -6.10 -17.82 3.81
C ASN A 519 -7.51 -18.27 3.38
N PHE A 520 -7.64 -18.83 2.18
CA PHE A 520 -8.88 -19.43 1.67
C PHE A 520 -8.81 -20.96 1.80
N PHE A 521 -9.23 -21.47 2.95
CA PHE A 521 -9.02 -22.85 3.39
C PHE A 521 -10.06 -23.86 2.90
N GLN A 522 -11.10 -23.40 2.20
CA GLN A 522 -12.11 -24.29 1.62
C GLN A 522 -11.43 -25.33 0.74
N LEU A 523 -11.75 -26.60 0.98
CA LEU A 523 -11.16 -27.71 0.24
C LEU A 523 -11.67 -27.71 -1.20
N ALA A 524 -10.74 -27.90 -2.14
CA ALA A 524 -11.03 -28.14 -3.56
C ALA A 524 -10.79 -29.62 -3.93
N ASN A 525 -10.23 -30.41 -3.01
CA ASN A 525 -9.94 -31.82 -3.20
C ASN A 525 -11.06 -32.70 -2.62
N ASP A 526 -11.85 -33.33 -3.48
CA ASP A 526 -12.98 -34.20 -3.10
C ASP A 526 -12.57 -35.37 -2.19
N GLU A 527 -11.38 -35.95 -2.39
CA GLU A 527 -10.90 -37.05 -1.54
C GLU A 527 -10.66 -36.60 -0.09
N LEU A 528 -10.17 -35.37 0.11
CA LEU A 528 -9.97 -34.83 1.47
C LEU A 528 -11.29 -34.40 2.12
N ILE A 529 -12.24 -33.91 1.32
CA ILE A 529 -13.61 -33.61 1.77
C ILE A 529 -14.28 -34.89 2.27
N ASP A 530 -14.26 -35.97 1.48
CA ASP A 530 -14.86 -37.25 1.83
C ASP A 530 -14.26 -37.86 3.10
N LYS A 531 -12.95 -37.66 3.31
CA LYS A 531 -12.23 -38.10 4.50
C LYS A 531 -12.39 -37.16 5.70
N LYS A 532 -13.07 -36.01 5.54
CA LYS A 532 -13.29 -35.01 6.60
C LYS A 532 -11.99 -34.50 7.21
N VAL A 533 -11.01 -34.21 6.36
CA VAL A 533 -9.70 -33.72 6.77
C VAL A 533 -9.76 -32.22 7.11
N GLY A 534 -9.03 -31.79 8.14
CA GLY A 534 -9.01 -30.41 8.59
C GLY A 534 -10.29 -30.00 9.32
N ALA A 535 -10.46 -28.69 9.55
CA ALA A 535 -11.62 -28.16 10.26
C ALA A 535 -12.95 -28.43 9.55
N SER A 536 -13.99 -28.72 10.33
CA SER A 536 -15.31 -29.13 9.84
C SER A 536 -15.98 -28.16 8.88
N LYS A 537 -15.79 -26.87 9.11
CA LYS A 537 -16.30 -25.79 8.27
C LYS A 537 -15.78 -25.83 6.82
N TRP A 538 -14.73 -26.61 6.54
CA TRP A 538 -14.13 -26.78 5.21
C TRP A 538 -14.50 -28.08 4.51
N TRP A 539 -15.35 -28.94 5.10
CA TRP A 539 -15.78 -30.22 4.48
C TRP A 539 -16.96 -30.06 3.52
N ILE A 540 -17.23 -28.84 3.08
CA ILE A 540 -18.24 -28.55 2.07
C ILE A 540 -17.48 -28.22 0.79
N SER A 541 -17.80 -28.93 -0.31
CA SER A 541 -17.21 -28.63 -1.62
C SER A 541 -17.43 -27.15 -1.95
N TYR A 542 -16.32 -26.47 -2.19
CA TYR A 542 -16.37 -25.08 -2.60
C TYR A 542 -16.96 -24.99 -4.02
N VAL A 543 -17.99 -24.16 -4.15
CA VAL A 543 -18.49 -23.73 -5.46
C VAL A 543 -18.33 -22.22 -5.49
N GLU A 544 -17.44 -21.74 -6.35
CA GLU A 544 -17.22 -20.31 -6.54
C GLU A 544 -18.54 -19.66 -6.99
N LYS A 545 -19.04 -18.74 -6.17
CA LYS A 545 -20.18 -17.91 -6.57
C LYS A 545 -19.75 -17.08 -7.78
N PRO A 546 -20.54 -17.03 -8.86
CA PRO A 546 -20.29 -16.13 -9.98
C PRO A 546 -20.01 -14.74 -9.42
N GLU A 547 -18.84 -14.22 -9.75
CA GLU A 547 -18.41 -12.98 -9.14
C GLU A 547 -19.16 -11.80 -9.75
N ASP A 548 -19.58 -10.86 -8.90
CA ASP A 548 -20.13 -9.60 -9.39
C ASP A 548 -18.99 -8.75 -9.97
N LEU A 549 -18.93 -8.68 -11.29
CA LEU A 549 -17.91 -7.92 -12.00
C LEU A 549 -18.26 -6.43 -12.14
N THR A 550 -19.32 -5.97 -11.47
CA THR A 550 -19.71 -4.56 -11.47
C THR A 550 -18.63 -3.71 -10.82
N GLN A 551 -18.13 -2.72 -11.56
CA GLN A 551 -17.15 -1.77 -11.08
C GLN A 551 -17.86 -0.50 -10.57
N ASN A 552 -17.58 -0.09 -9.33
CA ASN A 552 -18.02 1.21 -8.82
C ASN A 552 -17.02 2.30 -9.24
N VAL A 553 -17.51 3.53 -9.38
CA VAL A 553 -16.67 4.69 -9.68
C VAL A 553 -15.74 4.98 -8.49
N ILE A 554 -14.46 5.17 -8.76
CA ILE A 554 -13.49 5.56 -7.74
C ILE A 554 -13.68 7.05 -7.39
N GLU A 555 -14.19 7.33 -6.19
CA GLU A 555 -14.56 8.67 -5.72
C GLU A 555 -13.38 9.55 -5.26
N GLY A 556 -12.18 9.42 -5.81
CA GLY A 556 -11.03 10.13 -5.23
C GLY A 556 -9.71 9.75 -5.85
N ALA A 557 -8.64 10.10 -5.15
CA ALA A 557 -7.38 9.39 -5.34
C ALA A 557 -7.49 8.03 -4.64
N HIS A 558 -6.91 6.99 -5.23
CA HIS A 558 -7.00 5.63 -4.70
C HIS A 558 -5.71 4.87 -4.96
N THR A 559 -5.13 4.25 -3.94
CA THR A 559 -3.91 3.45 -4.06
C THR A 559 -4.23 2.02 -3.71
N TRP A 560 -3.98 1.09 -4.63
CA TRP A 560 -4.20 -0.32 -4.36
C TRP A 560 -3.01 -0.92 -3.62
N ASN A 561 -3.27 -1.54 -2.46
CA ASN A 561 -2.27 -2.35 -1.77
C ASN A 561 -2.17 -3.73 -2.43
N LEU A 562 -1.43 -3.82 -3.54
CA LEU A 562 -1.27 -5.06 -4.32
C LEU A 562 -0.50 -6.17 -3.58
N GLN A 563 0.00 -5.91 -2.37
CA GLN A 563 0.62 -6.90 -1.49
C GLN A 563 -0.34 -7.45 -0.44
N ASP A 564 -1.56 -6.91 -0.35
CA ASP A 564 -2.59 -7.45 0.53
C ASP A 564 -3.03 -8.82 0.00
N ALA A 565 -2.45 -9.88 0.55
CA ALA A 565 -2.73 -11.25 0.13
C ALA A 565 -4.20 -11.67 0.35
N SER A 566 -4.97 -10.95 1.17
CA SER A 566 -6.40 -11.23 1.35
C SER A 566 -7.23 -10.75 0.15
N LEU A 567 -6.74 -9.73 -0.56
CA LEU A 567 -7.39 -9.18 -1.75
C LEU A 567 -6.72 -9.66 -3.04
N PHE A 568 -5.39 -9.69 -3.04
CA PHE A 568 -4.51 -9.92 -4.18
C PHE A 568 -3.53 -11.04 -3.83
N ALA A 569 -3.95 -12.28 -4.03
CA ALA A 569 -3.07 -13.45 -3.99
C ALA A 569 -3.52 -14.52 -4.99
N GLY A 570 -2.55 -15.35 -5.38
CA GLY A 570 -2.78 -16.51 -6.21
C GLY A 570 -2.98 -16.19 -7.69
N GLU A 571 -3.18 -17.25 -8.45
CA GLU A 571 -3.44 -17.18 -9.89
C GLU A 571 -4.89 -16.75 -10.16
N VAL A 572 -5.06 -15.85 -11.13
CA VAL A 572 -6.37 -15.35 -11.58
C VAL A 572 -6.63 -15.94 -12.96
N LYS A 573 -7.53 -16.92 -12.98
CA LYS A 573 -8.01 -17.61 -14.19
C LYS A 573 -9.46 -17.33 -14.52
N ASN A 574 -10.20 -16.80 -13.55
CA ASN A 574 -11.55 -16.26 -13.70
C ASN A 574 -11.51 -14.78 -13.33
N SER A 575 -12.30 -13.96 -14.02
CA SER A 575 -12.37 -12.53 -13.73
C SER A 575 -12.89 -12.26 -12.32
N ARG A 576 -12.35 -11.23 -11.67
CA ARG A 576 -12.74 -10.82 -10.31
C ARG A 576 -12.55 -9.34 -10.05
N VAL A 577 -13.39 -8.71 -9.23
CA VAL A 577 -13.28 -7.33 -8.75
C VAL A 577 -12.84 -7.30 -7.30
N ARG A 578 -11.73 -6.63 -7.01
CA ARG A 578 -11.20 -6.43 -5.66
C ARG A 578 -10.90 -4.95 -5.48
N ASP A 579 -11.48 -4.33 -4.47
CA ASP A 579 -11.26 -2.92 -4.17
C ASP A 579 -11.46 -2.00 -5.41
N GLY A 580 -12.54 -2.24 -6.15
CA GLY A 580 -12.88 -1.53 -7.40
C GLY A 580 -12.02 -1.86 -8.62
N LEU A 581 -10.92 -2.59 -8.45
CA LEU A 581 -10.06 -3.07 -9.54
C LEU A 581 -10.61 -4.39 -10.08
N LEU A 582 -11.00 -4.41 -11.35
CA LEU A 582 -11.32 -5.63 -12.08
C LEU A 582 -10.01 -6.27 -12.57
N LEU A 583 -9.82 -7.54 -12.26
CA LEU A 583 -8.76 -8.40 -12.77
C LEU A 583 -9.40 -9.40 -13.74
N VAL A 584 -8.95 -9.42 -14.98
CA VAL A 584 -9.46 -10.32 -16.02
C VAL A 584 -8.34 -11.25 -16.45
N GLY A 585 -8.39 -12.50 -15.97
CA GLY A 585 -7.50 -13.58 -16.37
C GLY A 585 -8.27 -14.74 -17.00
N SER A 586 -7.55 -15.64 -17.65
CA SER A 586 -8.09 -16.87 -18.24
C SER A 586 -7.09 -18.02 -18.11
N GLU A 587 -7.49 -19.25 -18.40
CA GLU A 587 -6.55 -20.38 -18.52
C GLU A 587 -5.46 -20.14 -19.58
N ALA A 588 -5.75 -19.35 -20.63
CA ALA A 588 -4.80 -19.04 -21.70
C ALA A 588 -3.84 -17.90 -21.32
N THR A 589 -4.35 -16.89 -20.62
CA THR A 589 -3.59 -15.72 -20.16
C THR A 589 -3.90 -15.41 -18.69
N PRO A 590 -3.40 -16.23 -17.76
CA PRO A 590 -3.62 -16.00 -16.34
C PRO A 590 -2.84 -14.79 -15.86
N LEU A 591 -3.40 -14.09 -14.87
CA LEU A 591 -2.64 -13.15 -14.05
C LEU A 591 -2.17 -13.88 -12.79
N ASN A 592 -1.05 -13.47 -12.21
CA ASN A 592 -0.66 -13.92 -10.88
C ASN A 592 -0.59 -12.71 -9.95
N ALA A 593 -1.40 -12.70 -8.90
CA ALA A 593 -1.50 -11.57 -7.97
C ALA A 593 -0.52 -11.64 -6.78
N ASP A 594 0.49 -12.51 -6.82
CA ASP A 594 1.48 -12.63 -5.76
C ASP A 594 2.54 -11.50 -5.82
N ASP A 595 2.68 -10.76 -4.71
CA ASP A 595 3.63 -9.63 -4.59
C ASP A 595 3.45 -8.61 -5.73
N GLY A 596 2.20 -8.22 -6.01
CA GLY A 596 1.83 -7.38 -7.15
C GLY A 596 1.07 -8.14 -8.24
N ILE A 597 0.60 -7.43 -9.27
CA ILE A 597 -0.10 -8.05 -10.40
C ILE A 597 0.91 -8.40 -11.49
N ASN A 598 1.16 -9.69 -11.66
CA ASN A 598 2.08 -10.24 -12.64
C ASN A 598 1.32 -10.67 -13.88
N PHE A 599 1.64 -10.01 -15.00
CA PHE A 599 1.26 -10.45 -16.32
C PHE A 599 2.29 -11.48 -16.79
N LEU A 600 1.87 -12.71 -17.02
CA LEU A 600 2.78 -13.80 -17.42
C LEU A 600 3.06 -13.80 -18.92
N SER A 601 2.25 -13.09 -19.71
CA SER A 601 2.34 -12.98 -21.16
C SER A 601 1.74 -11.65 -21.65
N ALA A 602 1.77 -11.42 -22.96
CA ALA A 602 1.11 -10.26 -23.57
C ALA A 602 -0.42 -10.46 -23.59
N SER A 603 -1.16 -9.40 -23.31
CA SER A 603 -2.62 -9.39 -23.31
C SER A 603 -3.17 -9.45 -24.74
N PRO A 604 -4.06 -10.40 -25.07
CA PRO A 604 -4.74 -10.46 -26.35
C PRO A 604 -5.65 -9.25 -26.56
N LEU A 605 -5.63 -8.70 -27.77
CA LEU A 605 -6.42 -7.54 -28.16
C LEU A 605 -7.45 -7.91 -29.21
N SER A 606 -8.65 -7.36 -29.08
CA SER A 606 -9.66 -7.38 -30.15
C SER A 606 -9.20 -6.61 -31.38
N THR A 607 -9.93 -6.73 -32.49
CA THR A 607 -9.67 -5.96 -33.73
C THR A 607 -9.75 -4.44 -33.54
N LYS A 608 -10.36 -3.97 -32.44
CA LYS A 608 -10.44 -2.55 -32.05
C LYS A 608 -9.33 -2.13 -31.07
N GLY A 609 -8.40 -3.01 -30.73
CA GLY A 609 -7.31 -2.74 -29.80
C GLY A 609 -7.70 -2.79 -28.32
N ILE A 610 -8.93 -3.23 -28.00
CA ILE A 610 -9.40 -3.40 -26.62
C ILE A 610 -8.91 -4.77 -26.10
N PRO A 611 -8.29 -4.85 -24.91
CA PRO A 611 -7.88 -6.13 -24.35
C PRO A 611 -9.09 -7.01 -24.05
N THR A 612 -8.99 -8.30 -24.36
CA THR A 612 -10.07 -9.28 -24.16
C THR A 612 -9.85 -10.17 -22.95
N GLU A 613 -8.59 -10.38 -22.57
CA GLU A 613 -8.17 -11.16 -21.40
C GLU A 613 -6.75 -10.72 -20.97
N GLY A 614 -6.33 -11.12 -19.77
CA GLY A 614 -5.02 -10.77 -19.21
C GLY A 614 -4.85 -9.27 -18.97
N TYR A 615 -5.85 -8.58 -18.42
CA TYR A 615 -5.82 -7.13 -18.14
C TYR A 615 -6.39 -6.81 -16.75
N ILE A 616 -6.11 -5.60 -16.26
CA ILE A 616 -6.81 -5.02 -15.11
C ILE A 616 -7.51 -3.72 -15.52
N SER A 617 -8.62 -3.37 -14.88
CA SER A 617 -9.33 -2.12 -15.16
C SER A 617 -10.04 -1.54 -13.95
N PHE A 618 -10.36 -0.25 -13.99
CA PHE A 618 -11.16 0.44 -12.96
C PHE A 618 -12.00 1.57 -13.56
N LEU A 619 -13.09 1.93 -12.89
CA LEU A 619 -14.05 2.93 -13.36
C LEU A 619 -13.80 4.31 -12.72
N VAL A 620 -13.80 5.35 -13.54
CA VAL A 620 -13.59 6.75 -13.13
C VAL A 620 -14.61 7.67 -13.80
N ASN A 621 -14.87 8.86 -13.24
CA ASN A 621 -15.85 9.81 -13.77
C ASN A 621 -15.27 11.21 -14.04
N GLY A 622 -13.95 11.35 -14.10
CA GLY A 622 -13.29 12.63 -14.34
C GLY A 622 -11.81 12.51 -14.70
N PRO A 623 -11.19 13.60 -15.17
CA PRO A 623 -9.77 13.64 -15.51
C PRO A 623 -8.86 13.26 -14.33
N GLY A 624 -7.70 12.69 -14.64
CA GLY A 624 -6.75 12.26 -13.64
C GLY A 624 -5.47 11.65 -14.22
N SER A 625 -4.86 10.72 -13.49
CA SER A 625 -3.66 10.01 -13.90
C SER A 625 -3.51 8.66 -13.21
N VAL A 626 -2.77 7.76 -13.87
CA VAL A 626 -2.42 6.43 -13.36
C VAL A 626 -0.93 6.41 -13.02
N ASP A 627 -0.61 6.13 -11.77
CA ASP A 627 0.76 6.01 -11.28
C ASP A 627 1.12 4.52 -11.13
N ILE A 628 2.19 4.09 -11.80
CA ILE A 628 2.57 2.68 -11.94
C ILE A 628 4.04 2.47 -11.61
N LEU A 629 4.36 1.52 -10.73
CA LEU A 629 5.71 0.99 -10.57
C LEU A 629 5.79 -0.42 -11.12
N LEU A 630 6.76 -0.67 -12.00
CA LEU A 630 6.98 -1.97 -12.63
C LEU A 630 8.24 -2.65 -12.10
N ALA A 631 8.23 -3.98 -12.08
CA ALA A 631 9.41 -4.81 -11.90
C ALA A 631 9.56 -5.77 -13.09
N ASP A 632 10.80 -6.16 -13.38
CA ASP A 632 11.12 -7.15 -14.41
C ASP A 632 11.11 -8.57 -13.82
N PRO A 633 10.15 -9.44 -14.18
CA PRO A 633 10.15 -10.81 -13.71
C PRO A 633 11.19 -11.71 -14.40
N GLY A 634 11.94 -11.22 -15.42
CA GLY A 634 12.83 -12.10 -16.21
C GLY A 634 13.88 -11.45 -17.10
N LYS A 635 14.14 -10.14 -16.99
CA LYS A 635 15.02 -9.34 -17.87
C LYS A 635 14.52 -9.25 -19.32
N THR A 636 13.21 -9.31 -19.55
CA THR A 636 12.60 -9.36 -20.90
C THR A 636 12.09 -8.00 -21.40
N GLY A 637 12.20 -6.91 -20.62
CA GLY A 637 11.89 -5.56 -21.09
C GLY A 637 10.39 -5.30 -21.32
N GLY A 638 9.53 -5.85 -20.46
CA GLY A 638 8.08 -5.68 -20.56
C GLY A 638 7.58 -4.24 -20.33
N SER A 639 6.35 -3.97 -20.77
CA SER A 639 5.64 -2.71 -20.58
C SER A 639 4.15 -2.95 -20.34
N VAL A 640 3.52 -2.06 -19.58
CA VAL A 640 2.05 -1.98 -19.50
C VAL A 640 1.54 -0.75 -20.25
N VAL A 641 0.40 -0.90 -20.92
CA VAL A 641 -0.31 0.16 -21.64
C VAL A 641 -1.50 0.59 -20.81
N VAL A 642 -1.71 1.91 -20.70
CA VAL A 642 -2.91 2.51 -20.08
C VAL A 642 -3.80 3.04 -21.19
N ALA A 643 -5.06 2.63 -21.20
CA ALA A 643 -6.08 3.08 -22.15
C ALA A 643 -7.37 3.49 -21.43
N LEU A 644 -8.18 4.32 -22.07
CA LEU A 644 -9.48 4.78 -21.58
C LEU A 644 -10.56 4.32 -22.56
N ALA A 645 -11.66 3.79 -22.07
CA ALA A 645 -12.92 3.64 -22.81
C ALA A 645 -14.01 4.47 -22.15
N ASP A 646 -14.53 5.46 -22.85
CA ASP A 646 -15.64 6.30 -22.39
C ASP A 646 -16.65 6.55 -23.52
N ASN A 647 -17.55 7.54 -23.36
CA ASN A 647 -18.55 7.88 -24.38
C ASN A 647 -17.94 8.33 -25.73
N GLU A 648 -16.67 8.71 -25.79
CA GLU A 648 -15.97 9.07 -27.04
C GLU A 648 -15.27 7.86 -27.69
N GLY A 649 -15.23 6.70 -27.03
CA GLY A 649 -14.66 5.45 -27.53
C GLY A 649 -13.42 5.00 -26.77
N PHE A 650 -12.65 4.09 -27.38
CA PHE A 650 -11.42 3.52 -26.79
C PHE A 650 -10.17 4.25 -27.29
N ALA A 651 -9.33 4.73 -26.37
CA ALA A 651 -8.10 5.47 -26.70
C ALA A 651 -6.95 5.15 -25.73
N ILE A 652 -5.76 4.89 -26.29
CA ILE A 652 -4.52 4.70 -25.52
C ILE A 652 -4.05 6.05 -24.96
N GLN A 653 -3.76 6.09 -23.66
CA GLN A 653 -3.31 7.28 -22.94
C GLN A 653 -1.78 7.31 -22.79
N GLY A 654 -1.15 6.14 -22.66
CA GLY A 654 0.30 6.02 -22.57
C GLY A 654 0.76 4.61 -22.17
N SER A 655 2.04 4.48 -21.84
CA SER A 655 2.62 3.20 -21.40
C SER A 655 3.70 3.42 -20.34
N ALA A 656 3.80 2.48 -19.40
CA ALA A 656 4.91 2.40 -18.46
C ALA A 656 5.83 1.22 -18.86
N ALA A 657 7.16 1.44 -18.81
CA ALA A 657 8.15 0.45 -19.21
C ALA A 657 9.13 0.14 -18.08
N VAL A 658 9.59 -1.11 -18.01
CA VAL A 658 10.54 -1.58 -16.98
C VAL A 658 11.90 -0.84 -17.03
N SER A 659 12.29 -0.31 -18.19
CA SER A 659 13.54 0.43 -18.37
C SER A 659 13.59 1.78 -17.63
N SER A 660 12.46 2.28 -17.15
CA SER A 660 12.36 3.54 -16.42
C SER A 660 12.52 3.30 -14.92
N VAL A 661 13.43 4.03 -14.26
CA VAL A 661 13.64 3.91 -12.81
C VAL A 661 12.56 4.69 -12.05
N GLY A 662 11.81 4.01 -11.18
CA GLY A 662 10.81 4.62 -10.28
C GLY A 662 9.37 4.57 -10.80
N VAL A 663 8.47 5.26 -10.09
CA VAL A 663 7.04 5.35 -10.43
C VAL A 663 6.87 6.17 -11.72
N GLN A 664 6.03 5.66 -12.63
CA GLN A 664 5.69 6.29 -13.90
C GLN A 664 4.24 6.77 -13.87
N LYS A 665 4.03 8.05 -14.18
CA LYS A 665 2.72 8.73 -14.20
C LYS A 665 2.18 8.84 -15.62
N ILE A 666 1.02 8.27 -15.89
CA ILE A 666 0.33 8.32 -17.19
C ILE A 666 -0.95 9.16 -17.06
N LEU A 667 -1.04 10.25 -17.82
CA LEU A 667 -2.16 11.18 -17.73
C LEU A 667 -3.41 10.65 -18.45
N VAL A 668 -4.58 10.87 -17.84
CA VAL A 668 -5.90 10.68 -18.43
C VAL A 668 -6.60 12.05 -18.42
N PRO A 669 -6.29 12.93 -19.39
CA PRO A 669 -6.59 14.37 -19.30
C PRO A 669 -8.07 14.70 -19.49
N ARG A 670 -8.87 13.76 -20.00
CA ARG A 670 -10.30 13.93 -20.24
C ARG A 670 -11.00 12.59 -20.06
N VAL A 671 -12.16 12.62 -19.42
CA VAL A 671 -13.10 11.50 -19.32
C VAL A 671 -14.49 12.04 -19.62
N SER A 672 -15.20 11.39 -20.54
CA SER A 672 -16.54 11.77 -20.99
C SER A 672 -17.61 10.88 -20.35
N GLY A 673 -18.23 11.35 -19.27
CA GLY A 673 -19.12 10.54 -18.44
C GLY A 673 -18.34 9.58 -17.54
N ASP A 674 -18.87 8.38 -17.33
CA ASP A 674 -18.10 7.30 -16.68
C ASP A 674 -17.20 6.63 -17.73
N GLY A 675 -15.93 6.44 -17.38
CA GLY A 675 -14.92 5.86 -18.25
C GLY A 675 -14.15 4.74 -17.56
N ILE A 676 -13.89 3.66 -18.30
CA ILE A 676 -13.10 2.52 -17.82
C ILE A 676 -11.66 2.73 -18.23
N VAL A 677 -10.76 2.77 -17.24
CA VAL A 677 -9.32 2.77 -17.47
C VAL A 677 -8.84 1.33 -17.54
N TYR A 678 -8.26 0.93 -18.66
CA TYR A 678 -7.64 -0.39 -18.88
C TYR A 678 -6.13 -0.31 -18.69
N ILE A 679 -5.57 -1.34 -18.07
CA ILE A 679 -4.14 -1.57 -17.96
C ILE A 679 -3.84 -2.99 -18.42
N TYR A 680 -3.06 -3.13 -19.48
CA TYR A 680 -2.76 -4.42 -20.11
C TYR A 680 -1.30 -4.47 -20.56
N ALA A 681 -0.74 -5.67 -20.70
CA ALA A 681 0.68 -5.87 -20.91
C ALA A 681 1.03 -6.24 -22.36
N ASN A 682 2.20 -5.78 -22.84
CA ASN A 682 2.75 -6.19 -24.14
C ASN A 682 3.73 -7.37 -24.03
N GLY A 683 3.89 -7.94 -22.84
CA GLY A 683 4.79 -9.05 -22.54
C GLY A 683 4.90 -9.25 -21.03
N PRO A 684 5.68 -10.24 -20.56
CA PRO A 684 5.79 -10.54 -19.13
C PRO A 684 6.28 -9.33 -18.32
N VAL A 685 5.49 -8.91 -17.33
CA VAL A 685 5.78 -7.72 -16.50
C VAL A 685 5.02 -7.78 -15.18
N SER A 686 5.62 -7.25 -14.12
CA SER A 686 4.99 -7.18 -12.79
C SER A 686 4.64 -5.74 -12.43
N VAL A 687 3.38 -5.46 -12.13
CA VAL A 687 2.93 -4.20 -11.53
C VAL A 687 3.05 -4.31 -10.02
N LYS A 688 4.01 -3.59 -9.44
CA LYS A 688 4.33 -3.61 -8.00
C LYS A 688 3.58 -2.54 -7.21
N LYS A 689 3.31 -1.39 -7.82
CA LYS A 689 2.45 -0.34 -7.25
C LYS A 689 1.52 0.19 -8.34
N LEU A 690 0.28 0.43 -7.97
CA LEU A 690 -0.74 0.99 -8.84
C LEU A 690 -1.58 2.01 -8.06
N ALA A 691 -1.87 3.14 -8.69
CA ALA A 691 -2.62 4.20 -8.06
C ALA A 691 -3.36 5.08 -9.10
N TRP A 692 -4.60 5.50 -8.81
CA TRP A 692 -5.37 6.51 -9.54
C TRP A 692 -5.38 7.87 -8.82
N SER A 693 -4.95 8.95 -9.48
CA SER A 693 -5.01 10.32 -8.98
C SER A 693 -6.04 11.17 -9.72
N LYS A 694 -6.68 12.13 -9.03
CA LYS A 694 -7.42 13.23 -9.68
C LYS A 694 -6.51 14.34 -10.24
N ASP A 695 -5.20 14.22 -10.07
CA ASP A 695 -4.25 15.14 -10.65
C ASP A 695 -4.05 14.86 -12.15
N ALA A 696 -4.59 15.75 -12.98
CA ALA A 696 -4.40 15.74 -14.43
C ALA A 696 -3.18 16.57 -14.88
N LYS A 697 -2.32 17.04 -13.96
CA LYS A 697 -1.09 17.78 -14.25
C LYS A 697 0.14 16.88 -14.16
N GLY A 698 1.21 17.25 -14.86
CA GLY A 698 2.49 16.53 -14.79
C GLY A 698 3.27 16.84 -13.51
N GLY A 699 3.85 15.80 -12.87
CA GLY A 699 4.65 15.89 -11.63
C GLY A 699 3.92 15.41 -10.37
N ASN A 700 4.63 15.25 -9.25
CA ASN A 700 4.05 14.92 -7.93
C ASN A 700 3.57 16.19 -7.21
N SER A 701 2.50 16.10 -6.42
CA SER A 701 1.93 17.24 -5.68
C SER A 701 2.64 17.45 -4.34
N VAL A 702 2.92 18.70 -3.95
CA VAL A 702 3.54 19.01 -2.65
C VAL A 702 2.44 19.21 -1.61
N LEU A 703 2.55 18.57 -0.43
CA LEU A 703 1.61 18.79 0.68
C LEU A 703 1.59 20.27 1.12
N ALA A 704 0.43 20.74 1.59
CA ALA A 704 0.31 22.11 2.09
C ALA A 704 1.22 22.34 3.31
N THR A 705 1.80 23.54 3.41
CA THR A 705 2.64 23.92 4.54
C THR A 705 1.80 24.05 5.81
N PRO A 706 2.08 23.30 6.90
CA PRO A 706 1.32 23.43 8.14
C PRO A 706 1.54 24.81 8.77
N LYS A 707 0.49 25.38 9.35
CA LYS A 707 0.54 26.68 10.05
C LYS A 707 0.61 26.44 11.55
N LEU A 708 1.66 26.92 12.21
CA LEU A 708 1.82 26.77 13.66
C LEU A 708 1.25 27.98 14.42
N THR A 709 0.68 27.71 15.58
CA THR A 709 0.31 28.67 16.61
C THR A 709 1.10 28.36 17.88
N VAL A 710 1.64 29.36 18.56
CA VAL A 710 2.41 29.21 19.82
C VAL A 710 1.77 30.07 20.90
N GLU A 711 1.51 29.49 22.07
CA GLU A 711 0.93 30.19 23.22
C GLU A 711 1.56 29.73 24.54
N PRO A 712 2.10 30.63 25.37
CA PRO A 712 2.27 32.07 25.13
C PRO A 712 3.40 32.36 24.12
N VAL A 713 3.28 33.46 23.38
CA VAL A 713 4.33 33.91 22.42
C VAL A 713 5.56 34.54 23.11
N THR A 714 5.45 34.85 24.40
CA THR A 714 6.50 35.49 25.20
C THR A 714 6.48 34.98 26.64
N VAL A 715 7.66 34.68 27.22
CA VAL A 715 7.86 34.28 28.62
C VAL A 715 9.09 35.01 29.19
N LYS A 716 9.17 35.27 30.50
CA LYS A 716 10.38 35.85 31.09
C LYS A 716 11.45 34.79 31.35
N GLU A 717 12.71 35.19 31.22
CA GLU A 717 13.86 34.35 31.54
C GLU A 717 13.75 33.84 32.99
N GLY A 718 13.89 32.53 33.18
CA GLY A 718 13.72 31.86 34.48
C GLY A 718 12.27 31.58 34.91
N GLU A 719 11.26 32.01 34.14
CA GLU A 719 9.84 31.76 34.44
C GLU A 719 9.42 30.35 33.99
N ALA A 720 8.90 29.57 34.94
CA ALA A 720 8.42 28.21 34.68
C ALA A 720 6.99 28.23 34.15
N THR A 721 6.87 28.39 32.83
CA THR A 721 5.59 28.43 32.11
C THR A 721 5.60 27.44 30.95
N GLU A 722 4.57 26.60 30.84
CA GLU A 722 4.39 25.67 29.72
C GLU A 722 4.08 26.44 28.43
N VAL A 723 4.59 25.95 27.30
CA VAL A 723 4.39 26.57 25.99
C VAL A 723 3.73 25.57 25.06
N ASN A 724 2.51 25.87 24.63
CA ASN A 724 1.74 25.04 23.71
C ASN A 724 1.98 25.49 22.28
N VAL A 725 2.36 24.55 21.42
CA VAL A 725 2.43 24.74 19.97
C VAL A 725 1.40 23.83 19.28
N SER A 726 0.60 24.36 18.38
CA SER A 726 -0.46 23.62 17.68
C SER A 726 -0.53 23.97 16.20
N TRP A 727 -1.09 23.08 15.38
CA TRP A 727 -1.29 23.26 13.95
C TRP A 727 -2.56 22.57 13.47
N GLU A 728 -3.12 23.04 12.36
CA GLU A 728 -4.26 22.38 11.71
C GLU A 728 -3.80 21.16 10.90
N ALA A 729 -4.67 20.16 10.78
CA ALA A 729 -4.42 19.00 9.95
C ALA A 729 -4.30 19.39 8.47
N VAL A 730 -3.18 19.03 7.85
CA VAL A 730 -2.97 19.12 6.40
C VAL A 730 -3.63 17.93 5.72
N ALA A 731 -4.50 18.21 4.74
CA ALA A 731 -5.14 17.17 3.94
C ALA A 731 -4.09 16.26 3.26
N ASN A 732 -4.29 14.94 3.35
CA ASN A 732 -3.40 13.89 2.83
C ASN A 732 -2.03 13.78 3.53
N ALA A 733 -1.80 14.48 4.64
CA ALA A 733 -0.63 14.24 5.49
C ALA A 733 -0.89 13.09 6.48
N ALA A 734 0.02 12.11 6.53
CA ALA A 734 -0.06 10.98 7.45
C ALA A 734 0.72 11.22 8.76
N SER A 735 1.78 12.04 8.71
CA SER A 735 2.59 12.34 9.90
C SER A 735 3.21 13.75 9.86
N TYR A 736 3.73 14.20 11.00
CA TYR A 736 4.38 15.49 11.15
C TYR A 736 5.74 15.32 11.84
N GLU A 737 6.72 16.12 11.44
CA GLU A 737 8.01 16.26 12.15
C GLU A 737 8.09 17.68 12.72
N LEU A 738 8.05 17.80 14.05
CA LEU A 738 8.23 19.07 14.76
C LEU A 738 9.67 19.19 15.28
N LYS A 739 10.27 20.38 15.14
CA LYS A 739 11.56 20.71 15.76
C LYS A 739 11.41 21.93 16.64
N PHE A 740 11.96 21.86 17.85
CA PHE A 740 12.13 23.00 18.74
C PHE A 740 13.61 23.37 18.79
N ASN A 741 13.94 24.60 18.40
CA ASN A 741 15.29 25.13 18.29
C ASN A 741 16.27 24.17 17.58
N LYS A 742 15.88 23.70 16.38
CA LYS A 742 16.60 22.74 15.52
C LYS A 742 16.72 21.31 16.06
N ARG A 743 16.18 21.01 17.24
CA ARG A 743 16.15 19.64 17.79
C ARG A 743 14.79 18.99 17.48
N PRO A 744 14.76 17.77 16.91
CA PRO A 744 13.51 17.06 16.70
C PRO A 744 12.82 16.75 18.02
N VAL A 745 11.49 16.81 17.98
CA VAL A 745 10.60 16.49 19.10
C VAL A 745 9.86 15.19 18.76
N GLU A 746 9.78 14.25 19.69
CA GLU A 746 8.96 13.06 19.52
C GLU A 746 7.48 13.42 19.68
N LEU A 747 6.70 13.14 18.64
CA LEU A 747 5.26 13.32 18.62
C LEU A 747 4.58 11.95 18.74
N THR A 748 3.47 11.89 19.47
CA THR A 748 2.55 10.76 19.39
C THR A 748 1.86 10.75 18.03
N GLU A 749 1.53 9.56 17.53
CA GLU A 749 0.84 9.39 16.25
C GLU A 749 -0.48 10.20 16.23
N GLY A 750 -0.71 10.95 15.14
CA GLY A 750 -1.87 11.83 14.99
C GLY A 750 -1.86 13.13 15.80
N ALA A 751 -0.77 13.47 16.49
CA ALA A 751 -0.69 14.73 17.24
C ALA A 751 -0.82 15.96 16.33
N LEU A 752 -1.66 16.91 16.76
CA LEU A 752 -1.83 18.25 16.16
C LEU A 752 -1.37 19.38 17.10
N SER A 753 -0.78 19.01 18.23
CA SER A 753 -0.19 19.93 19.19
C SER A 753 0.94 19.26 19.98
N TYR A 754 1.78 20.08 20.59
CA TYR A 754 2.85 19.68 21.48
C TYR A 754 3.03 20.73 22.57
N THR A 755 3.29 20.29 23.80
CA THR A 755 3.55 21.18 24.94
C THR A 755 5.02 21.06 25.34
N VAL A 756 5.74 22.18 25.31
CA VAL A 756 7.09 22.27 25.89
C VAL A 756 6.93 22.38 27.41
N PRO A 757 7.52 21.46 28.20
CA PRO A 757 7.40 21.49 29.65
C PRO A 757 7.93 22.78 30.27
N ALA A 758 7.30 23.25 31.35
CA ALA A 758 7.67 24.48 32.04
C ALA A 758 9.13 24.50 32.51
N GLU A 759 9.68 23.36 32.95
CA GLU A 759 11.09 23.26 33.33
C GLU A 759 12.06 23.45 32.17
N THR A 760 11.64 23.10 30.95
CA THR A 760 12.45 23.29 29.75
C THR A 760 12.48 24.76 29.36
N ILE A 761 11.35 25.46 29.50
CA ILE A 761 11.23 26.90 29.23
C ILE A 761 11.98 27.74 30.27
N ALA A 762 11.88 27.40 31.56
CA ALA A 762 12.59 28.09 32.63
C ALA A 762 14.12 28.03 32.49
N ALA A 763 14.64 26.99 31.81
CA ALA A 763 16.06 26.80 31.57
C ALA A 763 16.59 27.55 30.33
N LEU A 764 15.73 28.25 29.58
CA LEU A 764 16.13 29.01 28.40
C LEU A 764 16.63 30.40 28.78
N GLU A 765 17.76 30.79 28.22
CA GLU A 765 18.28 32.16 28.30
C GLU A 765 17.43 33.11 27.45
N ALA A 766 17.48 34.41 27.75
CA ALA A 766 16.80 35.43 26.96
C ALA A 766 17.17 35.33 25.47
N GLY A 767 16.15 35.24 24.61
CA GLY A 767 16.36 35.01 23.18
C GLY A 767 15.10 34.53 22.44
N LEU A 768 15.21 34.41 21.12
CA LEU A 768 14.13 33.91 20.26
C LEU A 768 14.36 32.43 19.94
N TYR A 769 13.38 31.60 20.28
CA TYR A 769 13.41 30.16 20.04
C TYR A 769 12.37 29.78 19.00
N ASN A 770 12.78 28.96 18.02
CA ASN A 770 11.98 28.67 16.83
C ASN A 770 11.42 27.25 16.86
N PHE A 771 10.16 27.12 16.43
CA PHE A 771 9.50 25.89 16.08
C PHE A 771 9.43 25.76 14.57
N THR A 772 9.77 24.57 14.05
CA THR A 772 9.55 24.24 12.63
C THR A 772 8.76 22.95 12.52
N ILE A 773 7.77 22.89 11.64
CA ILE A 773 7.02 21.66 11.40
C ILE A 773 6.94 21.32 9.90
N GLN A 774 7.00 20.04 9.58
CA GLN A 774 6.84 19.52 8.22
C GLN A 774 5.80 18.41 8.20
N ALA A 775 4.88 18.46 7.24
CA ALA A 775 3.93 17.38 6.98
C ALA A 775 4.53 16.37 6.00
N PHE A 776 4.34 15.09 6.29
CA PHE A 776 4.79 13.96 5.48
C PHE A 776 3.58 13.14 5.00
N PRO A 777 3.58 12.71 3.73
CA PRO A 777 2.56 11.80 3.23
C PRO A 777 2.77 10.40 3.82
N ALA A 778 1.83 9.48 3.59
CA ALA A 778 2.00 8.10 4.02
C ALA A 778 3.24 7.46 3.35
N GLN A 779 3.85 6.47 4.00
CA GLN A 779 5.08 5.83 3.52
C GLN A 779 4.95 5.23 2.10
N ASP A 780 3.73 4.86 1.70
CA ASP A 780 3.41 4.31 0.38
C ASP A 780 2.65 5.25 -0.54
N ASP A 781 2.44 6.50 -0.14
CA ASP A 781 1.84 7.52 -1.00
C ASP A 781 2.86 7.92 -2.08
N ILE A 782 2.45 7.72 -3.33
CA ILE A 782 3.26 8.04 -4.52
C ILE A 782 2.79 9.32 -5.22
N TYR A 783 1.68 9.92 -4.76
CA TYR A 783 1.10 11.14 -5.30
C TYR A 783 1.73 12.39 -4.70
N TYR A 784 1.91 12.38 -3.38
CA TYR A 784 2.31 13.55 -2.62
C TYR A 784 3.76 13.46 -2.17
N VAL A 785 4.42 14.61 -2.11
CA VAL A 785 5.72 14.78 -1.46
C VAL A 785 5.56 15.69 -0.25
N LYS A 786 6.46 15.52 0.73
CA LYS A 786 6.47 16.28 1.99
C LYS A 786 6.31 17.80 1.77
N SER A 787 5.64 18.46 2.71
CA SER A 787 5.36 19.90 2.64
C SER A 787 6.63 20.74 2.73
N GLN A 788 6.52 22.06 2.52
CA GLN A 788 7.53 23.00 3.04
C GLN A 788 7.43 23.11 4.57
N LEU A 789 8.42 23.73 5.20
CA LEU A 789 8.46 23.94 6.65
C LEU A 789 7.52 25.08 7.06
N GLY A 790 6.58 24.80 7.97
CA GLY A 790 5.91 25.83 8.77
C GLY A 790 6.84 26.33 9.87
N ASN A 791 6.74 27.60 10.25
CA ASN A 791 7.56 28.21 11.30
C ASN A 791 6.73 29.01 12.30
N ALA A 792 7.11 28.97 13.57
CA ALA A 792 6.65 29.89 14.61
C ALA A 792 7.76 30.09 15.65
N SER A 793 7.63 31.06 16.55
CA SER A 793 8.67 31.37 17.52
C SER A 793 8.07 31.77 18.87
N ILE A 794 8.86 31.58 19.93
CA ILE A 794 8.62 32.12 21.26
C ILE A 794 9.79 33.01 21.68
N ALA A 795 9.50 34.15 22.28
CA ALA A 795 10.48 35.06 22.83
C ALA A 795 10.65 34.86 24.35
N ILE A 796 11.89 34.61 24.79
CA ILE A 796 12.26 34.65 26.21
C ILE A 796 12.84 36.03 26.51
N GLN A 797 12.18 36.80 27.38
CA GLN A 797 12.57 38.17 27.71
C GLN A 797 13.48 38.23 28.94
N PRO A 798 14.55 39.06 28.93
CA PRO A 798 15.43 39.20 30.08
C PRO A 798 14.70 39.75 31.31
N GLN A 799 15.06 39.27 32.49
CA GLN A 799 14.47 39.74 33.75
C GLN A 799 15.10 41.09 34.17
N GLY A 800 14.45 42.21 33.82
CA GLY A 800 14.95 43.57 34.14
C GLY A 800 14.14 44.32 35.20
N SER A 801 14.83 44.89 36.20
CA SER A 801 14.30 45.93 37.11
C SER A 801 14.55 47.32 36.53
N GLY A 802 13.49 48.12 36.33
CA GLY A 802 13.57 49.57 36.08
C GLY A 802 12.88 50.04 34.80
N GLU A 803 12.04 51.06 34.92
CA GLU A 803 11.28 51.73 33.86
C GLU A 803 12.22 52.48 32.87
N GLU A 804 12.10 52.23 31.56
CA GLU A 804 12.68 53.05 30.49
C GLU A 804 11.64 53.38 29.41
N ALA A 805 11.78 54.59 28.85
CA ALA A 805 10.92 55.14 27.81
C ALA A 805 11.00 54.32 26.51
N VAL A 806 9.86 54.12 25.84
CA VAL A 806 9.79 53.30 24.62
C VAL A 806 9.88 54.19 23.39
N GLU A 807 10.95 54.03 22.60
CA GLU A 807 11.04 54.60 21.25
C GLU A 807 9.96 53.96 20.35
N LYS A 808 9.21 54.78 19.62
CA LYS A 808 8.23 54.31 18.64
C LYS A 808 8.69 54.69 17.23
N HIS A 809 8.67 53.69 16.34
CA HIS A 809 8.97 53.86 14.92
C HIS A 809 7.68 53.74 14.12
N LEU A 810 7.45 54.70 13.21
CA LEU A 810 6.51 54.54 12.10
C LEU A 810 7.32 54.16 10.85
N THR A 811 7.10 52.95 10.35
CA THR A 811 7.68 52.43 9.11
C THR A 811 6.55 52.04 8.15
N TRP A 812 6.64 52.46 6.89
CA TRP A 812 5.60 52.22 5.87
C TRP A 812 6.06 51.15 4.86
N ASP A 813 5.25 50.09 4.68
CA ASP A 813 5.49 48.95 3.78
C ASP A 813 4.60 49.04 2.51
N PHE A 814 5.16 48.68 1.36
CA PHE A 814 4.54 48.85 0.04
C PHE A 814 4.43 47.55 -0.77
N THR A 815 4.25 46.40 -0.10
CA THR A 815 4.09 45.09 -0.75
C THR A 815 2.64 44.77 -1.12
N ALA A 816 2.21 45.13 -2.33
CA ALA A 816 1.10 44.47 -3.03
C ALA A 816 1.38 44.42 -4.54
N GLU A 817 0.98 43.31 -5.16
CA GLU A 817 1.22 42.94 -6.57
C GLU A 817 0.31 43.68 -7.57
N TYR A 818 -0.02 44.94 -7.30
CA TYR A 818 -0.68 45.82 -8.27
C TYR A 818 0.17 47.06 -8.49
N VAL A 819 0.26 47.46 -9.76
CA VAL A 819 1.04 48.59 -10.31
C VAL A 819 2.44 48.17 -10.78
N SER A 820 2.45 47.57 -11.96
CA SER A 820 3.51 47.81 -12.94
C SER A 820 3.84 49.31 -12.98
N ALA A 821 5.13 49.63 -13.12
CA ALA A 821 5.65 50.98 -13.27
C ALA A 821 4.63 51.96 -13.90
N ILE A 822 4.44 53.14 -13.28
CA ILE A 822 3.81 54.27 -13.96
C ILE A 822 4.75 54.65 -15.12
N SER A 823 4.61 53.93 -16.22
CA SER A 823 5.05 54.36 -17.53
C SER A 823 3.97 55.31 -18.01
N VAL A 824 4.21 56.62 -17.84
CA VAL A 824 3.47 57.59 -18.63
C VAL A 824 4.04 57.47 -20.03
N SER A 825 3.53 56.55 -20.83
CA SER A 825 3.83 56.54 -22.26
C SER A 825 3.23 57.82 -22.83
N ASP A 826 4.08 58.68 -23.40
CA ASP A 826 3.69 59.88 -24.13
C ASP A 826 2.55 59.58 -25.12
N LYS A 827 1.33 60.02 -24.79
CA LYS A 827 0.25 60.50 -25.67
C LYS A 827 -1.10 60.44 -24.95
N GLN A 828 -1.41 61.46 -24.17
CA GLN A 828 -2.69 62.18 -24.32
C GLN A 828 -2.45 63.65 -23.97
N VAL A 829 -2.31 64.45 -25.03
CA VAL A 829 -2.48 65.90 -24.97
C VAL A 829 -3.96 66.12 -24.67
N TYR A 830 -4.29 66.63 -23.49
CA TYR A 830 -5.44 67.53 -23.37
C TYR A 830 -5.00 68.83 -22.72
N HIS A 831 -5.29 69.88 -23.47
CA HIS A 831 -5.04 71.27 -23.17
C HIS A 831 -5.57 71.69 -21.80
N TYR A 832 -4.86 72.65 -21.23
CA TYR A 832 -5.36 73.64 -20.27
C TYR A 832 -6.79 74.09 -20.63
N ASP A 833 -7.73 73.93 -19.70
CA ASP A 833 -8.71 74.97 -19.44
C ASP A 833 -9.07 75.01 -17.96
N ALA A 834 -9.13 76.22 -17.42
CA ALA A 834 -9.17 76.52 -16.00
C ALA A 834 -10.49 76.09 -15.35
N GLY A 835 -10.43 75.23 -14.34
CA GLY A 835 -11.59 74.93 -13.48
C GLY A 835 -11.44 73.65 -12.66
N ALA A 836 -10.98 73.82 -11.42
CA ALA A 836 -11.09 72.88 -10.28
C ALA A 836 -10.66 71.41 -10.51
N VAL A 837 -9.40 71.11 -10.15
CA VAL A 837 -9.06 69.79 -9.62
C VAL A 837 -9.09 69.93 -8.09
N GLU A 838 -9.83 69.07 -7.40
CA GLU A 838 -9.89 69.00 -5.94
C GLU A 838 -8.47 69.00 -5.35
N ALA A 839 -8.02 70.16 -4.87
CA ALA A 839 -6.96 70.19 -3.88
C ALA A 839 -7.54 69.45 -2.67
N VAL A 840 -6.87 68.38 -2.23
CA VAL A 840 -7.09 67.86 -0.88
C VAL A 840 -6.70 69.00 0.06
N THR A 841 -7.68 69.77 0.54
CA THR A 841 -7.47 70.93 1.41
C THR A 841 -7.38 70.54 2.89
N THR A 842 -7.48 69.24 3.19
CA THR A 842 -7.33 68.67 4.54
C THR A 842 -6.46 67.42 4.49
N TYR A 843 -5.22 67.54 4.99
CA TYR A 843 -4.34 66.41 5.25
C TYR A 843 -4.70 65.81 6.63
N ALA A 844 -4.72 64.49 6.74
CA ALA A 844 -4.94 63.79 8.01
C ALA A 844 -3.60 63.59 8.73
N GLU A 845 -3.60 63.68 10.07
CA GLU A 845 -2.38 63.54 10.89
C GLU A 845 -1.76 62.13 10.76
N ASP A 846 -0.42 62.09 10.75
CA ASP A 846 0.43 60.90 10.70
C ASP A 846 0.33 60.07 9.40
N GLN A 847 0.17 60.74 8.25
CA GLN A 847 0.01 60.12 6.91
C GLN A 847 1.00 60.65 5.85
N LEU A 848 1.23 59.85 4.80
CA LEU A 848 2.14 60.15 3.68
C LEU A 848 1.38 60.46 2.38
N TYR A 849 1.77 61.53 1.67
CA TYR A 849 1.12 61.98 0.42
C TYR A 849 2.13 62.20 -0.73
N PHE A 850 1.75 61.82 -1.95
CA PHE A 850 2.55 61.99 -3.17
C PHE A 850 1.84 62.85 -4.22
N SER A 851 2.58 63.73 -4.91
CA SER A 851 2.04 64.57 -5.99
C SER A 851 2.93 64.56 -7.24
N PRO A 852 2.55 63.80 -8.28
CA PRO A 852 3.09 63.97 -9.62
C PRO A 852 2.25 64.99 -10.40
N ASN A 853 2.87 66.12 -10.76
CA ASN A 853 2.25 67.17 -11.60
C ASN A 853 1.01 67.87 -10.98
N GLY A 854 1.00 68.08 -9.67
CA GLY A 854 0.03 68.97 -9.00
C GLY A 854 -1.29 68.33 -8.56
N LYS A 855 -1.42 66.99 -8.61
CA LYS A 855 -2.53 66.24 -7.98
C LYS A 855 -2.00 65.35 -6.86
N ALA A 856 -2.51 65.51 -5.63
CA ALA A 856 -2.16 64.64 -4.51
C ALA A 856 -2.96 63.32 -4.58
N VAL A 857 -2.29 62.18 -4.43
CA VAL A 857 -2.95 60.87 -4.30
C VAL A 857 -2.73 60.33 -2.89
N LYS A 858 -3.81 59.92 -2.22
CA LYS A 858 -3.79 59.26 -0.91
C LYS A 858 -3.45 57.78 -1.09
N HIS A 859 -2.49 57.27 -0.35
CA HIS A 859 -2.30 55.83 -0.21
C HIS A 859 -2.46 55.45 1.27
N SER A 860 -3.14 54.34 1.56
CA SER A 860 -3.23 53.79 2.93
C SER A 860 -2.13 52.74 3.10
N PRO A 861 -1.04 53.01 3.83
CA PRO A 861 -0.03 52.00 4.14
C PRO A 861 -0.55 51.00 5.19
N LYS A 862 -0.16 49.72 5.09
CA LYS A 862 -0.32 48.74 6.18
C LYS A 862 0.95 48.77 7.06
N LEU A 863 0.79 48.74 8.38
CA LEU A 863 1.89 48.72 9.35
C LEU A 863 2.19 47.28 9.80
N CYS A 864 3.46 46.86 9.77
CA CYS A 864 3.98 45.64 10.39
C CYS A 864 5.32 45.94 11.10
N ASN A 865 5.61 45.28 12.23
CA ASN A 865 6.92 45.32 12.88
C ASN A 865 7.83 44.17 12.40
N ALA A 866 9.03 44.56 11.94
CA ALA A 866 10.36 43.95 12.06
C ALA A 866 10.44 42.42 11.89
N ASP A 867 10.80 41.81 10.75
CA ASP A 867 12.01 42.06 9.94
C ASP A 867 11.89 41.57 8.46
N GLY A 868 10.74 41.80 7.81
CA GLY A 868 10.58 41.60 6.35
C GLY A 868 10.77 42.91 5.58
N VAL A 869 11.95 43.12 4.96
CA VAL A 869 12.25 44.36 4.21
C VAL A 869 11.99 44.17 2.71
N THR A 870 11.11 44.99 2.13
CA THR A 870 10.89 45.09 0.68
C THR A 870 10.89 46.57 0.23
N TYR A 871 11.47 46.88 -0.93
CA TYR A 871 11.66 48.24 -1.45
C TYR A 871 10.75 48.52 -2.67
N GLN A 872 10.21 49.73 -2.82
CA GLN A 872 9.47 50.16 -4.03
C GLN A 872 10.17 51.34 -4.75
N PRO A 873 10.38 51.27 -6.07
CA PRO A 873 10.94 52.38 -6.84
C PRO A 873 9.88 53.40 -7.25
N ILE A 874 10.16 54.70 -7.02
CA ILE A 874 9.39 55.78 -7.64
C ILE A 874 10.04 56.10 -8.99
N THR A 875 9.37 55.78 -10.10
CA THR A 875 9.86 56.09 -11.47
C THR A 875 9.01 57.19 -12.09
N TYR A 876 9.64 58.25 -12.62
CA TYR A 876 8.91 59.34 -13.30
C TYR A 876 9.60 59.81 -14.58
N GLY A 877 8.77 60.05 -15.61
CA GLY A 877 9.09 60.84 -16.79
C GLY A 877 8.65 62.31 -16.64
N GLY A 878 9.62 63.23 -16.62
CA GLY A 878 9.45 64.59 -17.14
C GLY A 878 8.91 65.75 -16.26
N GLY A 879 8.55 65.58 -14.98
CA GLY A 879 8.02 66.69 -14.13
C GLY A 879 8.48 66.69 -12.65
N ALA A 880 8.33 67.82 -11.95
CA ALA A 880 8.72 67.95 -10.53
C ALA A 880 7.73 67.22 -9.60
N ALA A 881 8.24 66.28 -8.79
CA ALA A 881 7.46 65.47 -7.86
C ALA A 881 7.81 65.80 -6.40
N TYR A 882 6.81 65.77 -5.53
CA TYR A 882 6.92 66.09 -4.10
C TYR A 882 6.35 64.98 -3.23
N MET A 883 6.99 64.75 -2.09
CA MET A 883 6.49 63.94 -0.99
C MET A 883 6.22 64.83 0.22
N PHE A 884 5.04 64.69 0.82
CA PHE A 884 4.62 65.47 1.99
C PHE A 884 4.33 64.55 3.17
N ILE A 885 4.81 64.96 4.34
CA ILE A 885 4.52 64.32 5.63
C ILE A 885 3.87 65.36 6.53
N HIS A 886 2.69 65.02 7.06
CA HIS A 886 1.94 65.84 8.01
C HIS A 886 1.79 65.06 9.33
N THR A 887 2.29 65.62 10.44
CA THR A 887 2.22 64.98 11.77
C THR A 887 2.00 66.04 12.86
N SER A 888 1.25 65.68 13.90
CA SER A 888 1.02 66.52 15.08
C SER A 888 2.02 66.25 16.21
N LYS A 889 2.90 65.25 16.07
CA LYS A 889 3.84 64.83 17.13
C LYS A 889 5.24 65.38 16.90
N ALA A 890 5.83 65.99 17.93
CA ALA A 890 7.22 66.46 17.89
C ALA A 890 8.18 65.26 17.91
N GLY A 891 9.24 65.31 17.10
CA GLY A 891 10.13 64.16 16.93
C GLY A 891 11.24 64.40 15.91
N LYS A 892 11.93 63.31 15.53
CA LYS A 892 13.00 63.33 14.53
C LYS A 892 12.57 62.57 13.28
N LEU A 893 12.79 63.19 12.12
CA LEU A 893 12.66 62.51 10.85
C LEU A 893 14.00 61.87 10.48
N ARG A 894 13.97 60.58 10.17
CA ARG A 894 15.12 59.82 9.69
C ARG A 894 14.87 59.38 8.24
N VAL A 895 15.74 59.77 7.32
CA VAL A 895 15.65 59.35 5.90
C VAL A 895 16.90 58.58 5.51
N THR A 896 16.70 57.46 4.83
CA THR A 896 17.76 56.63 4.26
C THR A 896 17.49 56.47 2.75
N ALA A 897 18.41 56.92 1.91
CA ALA A 897 18.26 56.91 0.45
C ALA A 897 19.17 55.89 -0.23
N SER A 898 18.71 55.29 -1.34
CA SER A 898 19.50 54.38 -2.18
C SER A 898 19.10 54.49 -3.67
N VAL A 899 19.99 54.13 -4.59
CA VAL A 899 19.76 54.28 -6.04
C VAL A 899 19.66 52.91 -6.73
N GLY A 900 18.67 52.72 -7.60
CA GLY A 900 18.53 51.54 -8.45
C GLY A 900 19.32 51.68 -9.76
N LYS A 901 20.19 50.71 -10.05
CA LYS A 901 21.07 50.48 -11.21
C LYS A 901 21.15 51.54 -12.34
N SER A 902 22.42 51.86 -12.68
CA SER A 902 22.94 52.57 -13.88
C SER A 902 22.96 54.11 -13.83
N VAL A 903 24.03 54.67 -13.27
CA VAL A 903 24.60 55.93 -13.76
C VAL A 903 26.13 55.76 -13.75
N ALA A 904 26.75 55.83 -14.93
CA ALA A 904 28.19 55.68 -15.10
C ALA A 904 28.99 56.96 -14.78
N ASP A 905 28.40 57.91 -14.05
CA ASP A 905 29.07 59.15 -13.65
C ASP A 905 28.85 59.38 -12.15
N ASN A 906 29.94 59.67 -11.41
CA ASN A 906 29.94 60.11 -10.01
C ASN A 906 29.26 61.50 -9.85
N GLY A 907 27.98 61.61 -10.21
CA GLY A 907 27.19 62.83 -10.06
C GLY A 907 26.53 62.89 -8.69
N ASN A 908 26.88 63.89 -7.88
CA ASN A 908 26.25 64.18 -6.59
C ASN A 908 24.71 64.15 -6.70
N CYS A 909 24.07 63.23 -5.98
CA CYS A 909 22.63 63.21 -5.82
C CYS A 909 22.26 64.25 -4.75
N LYS A 910 21.47 65.27 -5.07
CA LYS A 910 21.09 66.33 -4.11
C LYS A 910 19.66 66.13 -3.61
N LEU A 911 19.42 66.10 -2.29
CA LEU A 911 18.08 66.04 -1.72
C LEU A 911 17.66 67.41 -1.16
N GLY A 912 16.49 67.92 -1.58
CA GLY A 912 15.91 69.13 -1.00
C GLY A 912 14.87 68.77 0.07
N VAL A 913 15.10 69.20 1.32
CA VAL A 913 14.12 69.05 2.41
C VAL A 913 13.67 70.43 2.90
N LYS A 914 12.36 70.61 3.03
CA LYS A 914 11.75 71.79 3.64
C LYS A 914 10.97 71.41 4.88
N ILE A 915 11.16 72.15 5.96
CA ILE A 915 10.43 71.99 7.23
C ILE A 915 9.75 73.32 7.53
N GLY A 916 8.43 73.29 7.75
CA GLY A 916 7.63 74.51 8.00
C GLY A 916 7.67 75.53 6.85
N GLY A 917 7.93 75.08 5.61
CA GLY A 917 8.06 75.92 4.42
C GLY A 917 9.45 76.53 4.17
N ASN A 918 10.39 76.42 5.12
CA ASN A 918 11.77 76.90 4.97
C ASN A 918 12.68 75.78 4.46
N THR A 919 13.62 76.11 3.55
CA THR A 919 14.60 75.14 3.03
C THR A 919 15.74 74.99 4.03
N ILE A 920 15.98 73.78 4.53
CA ILE A 920 17.02 73.51 5.52
C ILE A 920 18.24 72.93 4.79
N GLY A 921 19.29 73.75 4.65
CA GLY A 921 20.52 73.40 3.93
C GLY A 921 20.33 73.51 2.41
N ALA A 922 21.18 74.30 1.74
CA ALA A 922 21.23 74.27 0.28
C ALA A 922 21.76 72.90 -0.14
N ASP A 923 20.91 72.11 -0.81
CA ASP A 923 21.23 70.83 -1.44
C ASP A 923 22.18 69.92 -0.64
N VAL A 924 21.65 69.06 0.24
CA VAL A 924 22.49 68.05 0.90
C VAL A 924 23.03 67.10 -0.16
N ASP A 925 24.36 67.10 -0.37
CA ASP A 925 25.06 66.16 -1.23
C ASP A 925 24.97 64.77 -0.60
N LEU A 926 24.18 63.87 -1.17
CA LEU A 926 24.14 62.47 -0.78
C LEU A 926 25.25 61.72 -1.53
N VAL A 927 26.10 61.00 -0.80
CA VAL A 927 27.03 60.04 -1.41
C VAL A 927 26.23 58.81 -1.82
N CYS A 928 26.06 58.62 -3.13
CA CYS A 928 25.29 57.51 -3.70
C CYS A 928 26.13 56.22 -3.74
N PHE A 929 25.66 55.13 -3.12
CA PHE A 929 26.35 53.82 -3.07
C PHE A 929 25.61 52.71 -3.83
N ASP A 930 26.37 51.75 -4.37
CA ASP A 930 25.90 50.57 -5.10
C ASP A 930 25.57 49.40 -4.14
N LEU A 931 24.33 48.90 -4.20
CA LEU A 931 23.75 47.94 -3.25
C LEU A 931 24.22 46.48 -3.43
N GLU A 932 24.92 46.11 -4.51
CA GLU A 932 25.38 44.72 -4.72
C GLU A 932 26.72 44.38 -4.04
N LYS A 933 27.40 45.36 -3.40
CA LYS A 933 28.53 45.10 -2.48
C LYS A 933 28.00 44.94 -1.05
N ALA A 934 27.62 43.73 -0.68
CA ALA A 934 27.22 43.38 0.68
C ALA A 934 28.33 43.75 1.69
N GLY A 935 28.10 44.78 2.52
CA GLY A 935 28.93 45.07 3.70
C GLY A 935 29.24 46.54 4.04
N MET A 936 28.62 47.56 3.43
CA MET A 936 28.89 48.97 3.79
C MET A 936 27.59 49.76 4.04
N GLY A 937 27.56 50.52 5.13
CA GLY A 937 26.35 51.10 5.74
C GLY A 937 25.63 52.13 4.88
N ALA A 938 24.30 52.13 4.95
CA ALA A 938 23.49 53.22 4.44
C ALA A 938 23.71 54.47 5.31
N GLU A 939 23.99 55.62 4.71
CA GLU A 939 24.05 56.86 5.47
C GLU A 939 22.63 57.27 5.91
N VAL A 940 22.51 57.52 7.21
CA VAL A 940 21.26 57.87 7.86
C VAL A 940 21.29 59.37 8.13
N TYR A 941 20.31 60.09 7.59
CA TYR A 941 20.18 61.52 7.82
C TYR A 941 19.01 61.77 8.77
N GLU A 942 19.28 62.53 9.83
CA GLU A 942 18.30 62.88 10.86
C GLU A 942 18.11 64.38 10.96
N TRP A 943 16.85 64.81 10.98
CA TRP A 943 16.49 66.20 11.22
C TRP A 943 15.45 66.29 12.33
N ASP A 944 15.65 67.23 13.24
CA ASP A 944 14.63 67.58 14.23
C ASP A 944 13.57 68.43 13.53
N ILE A 945 12.32 67.96 13.58
CA ILE A 945 11.19 68.62 12.91
C ILE A 945 10.37 69.46 13.88
N THR A 946 10.88 69.64 15.10
CA THR A 946 10.25 70.41 16.16
C THR A 946 10.64 71.88 16.03
N ASN A 947 9.67 72.80 16.08
CA ASN A 947 9.96 74.24 16.10
C ASN A 947 10.47 74.71 17.49
N GLU A 948 10.95 75.95 17.59
CA GLU A 948 11.45 76.54 18.84
C GLU A 948 10.41 76.57 19.98
N SER A 949 9.12 76.38 19.67
CA SER A 949 8.02 76.29 20.66
C SER A 949 7.63 74.85 21.05
N GLY A 950 8.32 73.83 20.54
CA GLY A 950 8.06 72.42 20.88
C GLY A 950 6.95 71.73 20.06
N ALA A 951 6.46 72.35 18.99
CA ALA A 951 5.41 71.81 18.13
C ALA A 951 5.97 71.22 16.82
N ALA A 952 5.28 70.20 16.30
CA ALA A 952 5.62 69.53 15.04
C ALA A 952 5.44 70.45 13.82
N GLN A 953 6.27 70.27 12.79
CA GLN A 953 6.21 71.03 11.54
C GLN A 953 6.03 70.12 10.32
N ASP A 954 5.33 70.63 9.30
CA ASP A 954 5.15 69.93 8.01
C ASP A 954 6.46 69.77 7.26
N ILE A 955 6.62 68.61 6.62
CA ILE A 955 7.83 68.24 5.89
C ILE A 955 7.53 68.03 4.42
N GLN A 956 8.32 68.66 3.57
CA GLN A 956 8.30 68.47 2.12
C GLN A 956 9.66 68.01 1.63
N ILE A 957 9.69 66.88 0.94
CA ILE A 957 10.88 66.33 0.28
C ILE A 957 10.73 66.53 -1.23
N VAL A 958 11.75 67.14 -1.84
CA VAL A 958 11.75 67.61 -3.23
C VAL A 958 12.80 66.86 -4.03
N LYS A 959 12.41 66.35 -5.21
CA LYS A 959 13.36 65.78 -6.18
C LYS A 959 14.26 66.90 -6.76
N PRO A 960 15.59 66.70 -6.89
CA PRO A 960 16.45 67.65 -7.58
C PRO A 960 16.10 67.76 -9.07
N SER A 961 16.08 68.98 -9.59
CA SER A 961 15.85 69.25 -11.01
C SER A 961 16.96 68.63 -11.88
N GLY A 962 16.62 67.77 -12.84
CA GLY A 962 17.55 67.31 -13.90
C GLY A 962 17.96 65.83 -13.93
N SER A 963 17.49 64.99 -12.98
CA SER A 963 17.77 63.54 -13.00
C SER A 963 16.57 62.73 -13.51
N ASN A 964 16.79 61.85 -14.50
CA ASN A 964 15.77 60.95 -15.07
C ASN A 964 15.78 59.54 -14.45
N SER A 965 16.62 59.26 -13.45
CA SER A 965 16.71 57.93 -12.83
C SER A 965 15.69 57.73 -11.70
N PRO A 966 15.19 56.50 -11.49
CA PRO A 966 14.36 56.15 -10.33
C PRO A 966 15.20 56.12 -9.05
N PHE A 967 14.68 56.72 -7.98
CA PHE A 967 15.30 56.70 -6.65
C PHE A 967 14.46 55.87 -5.69
N ILE A 968 15.13 55.20 -4.74
CA ILE A 968 14.50 54.35 -3.73
C ILE A 968 14.81 54.94 -2.35
N TYR A 969 13.78 55.36 -1.62
CA TYR A 969 13.93 55.95 -0.29
C TYR A 969 13.24 55.07 0.76
N LYS A 970 13.88 54.95 1.93
CA LYS A 970 13.24 54.55 3.18
C LYS A 970 13.11 55.78 4.07
N VAL A 971 11.92 56.01 4.61
CA VAL A 971 11.65 57.11 5.54
C VAL A 971 11.08 56.52 6.82
N ASP A 972 11.73 56.81 7.93
CA ASP A 972 11.30 56.42 9.27
C ASP A 972 11.03 57.68 10.10
N PHE A 973 9.89 57.75 10.78
CA PHE A 973 9.61 58.82 11.74
C PHE A 973 9.71 58.30 13.17
N VAL A 974 10.53 58.96 13.99
CA VAL A 974 10.82 58.55 15.37
C VAL A 974 10.33 59.61 16.34
N TYR A 975 9.50 59.19 17.29
CA TYR A 975 9.01 60.05 18.37
C TYR A 975 8.99 59.31 19.70
N THR A 976 9.02 60.08 20.79
CA THR A 976 8.99 59.60 22.17
C THR A 976 7.64 59.90 22.81
N GLU A 977 6.99 58.90 23.39
CA GLU A 977 5.81 59.08 24.24
C GLU A 977 6.03 58.48 25.63
N ALA A 978 5.47 59.12 26.66
CA ALA A 978 5.40 58.54 27.99
C ALA A 978 4.37 57.40 27.99
N ALA A 979 4.75 56.22 28.49
CA ALA A 979 3.89 55.04 28.47
C ALA A 979 2.59 55.27 29.26
N PRO A 980 1.39 55.11 28.65
CA PRO A 980 0.16 54.96 29.42
C PRO A 980 0.05 53.52 29.94
N GLN A 981 -0.41 53.34 31.18
CA GLN A 981 -0.81 52.02 31.67
C GLN A 981 -2.00 51.50 30.85
N GLY A 982 -1.80 50.38 30.16
CA GLY A 982 -2.85 49.50 29.63
C GLY A 982 -3.84 50.14 28.66
N VAL A 983 -3.47 50.26 27.38
CA VAL A 983 -4.43 50.32 26.26
C VAL A 983 -3.85 49.58 25.04
N GLU A 984 -4.59 48.62 24.52
CA GLU A 984 -4.38 47.94 23.24
C GLU A 984 -4.94 48.84 22.12
N TYR A 985 -4.11 49.30 21.18
CA TYR A 985 -4.59 50.04 20.01
C TYR A 985 -4.92 49.07 18.86
N LYS A 986 -6.20 48.71 18.72
CA LYS A 986 -6.71 47.99 17.54
C LYS A 986 -7.11 48.97 16.45
N TRP A 987 -6.58 48.78 15.24
CA TRP A 987 -7.09 49.41 14.01
C TRP A 987 -7.68 48.31 13.12
N ASN A 988 -8.97 48.43 12.82
CA ASN A 988 -9.75 47.47 12.05
C ASN A 988 -10.21 48.13 10.74
N PHE A 989 -9.99 47.49 9.58
CA PHE A 989 -10.58 47.92 8.32
C PHE A 989 -11.07 46.71 7.53
N THR A 990 -12.39 46.70 7.32
CA THR A 990 -13.21 45.71 6.61
C THR A 990 -13.10 45.84 5.09
N GLU A 991 -13.43 44.76 4.39
CA GLU A 991 -13.57 44.64 2.93
C GLU A 991 -14.40 45.76 2.29
N GLU A 992 -13.86 46.42 1.25
CA GLU A 992 -14.61 46.96 0.10
C GLU A 992 -13.62 47.44 -0.99
N TYR A 993 -13.99 47.31 -2.26
CA TYR A 993 -13.30 47.75 -3.50
C TYR A 993 -12.32 46.77 -4.18
N VAL A 994 -12.87 45.74 -4.84
CA VAL A 994 -12.35 45.29 -6.14
C VAL A 994 -13.52 45.24 -7.13
N SER A 995 -13.57 46.16 -8.09
CA SER A 995 -14.06 45.87 -9.44
C SER A 995 -13.83 47.06 -10.37
N ALA A 996 -12.98 46.84 -11.39
CA ALA A 996 -13.15 47.27 -12.79
C ALA A 996 -11.76 47.46 -13.42
N VAL A 997 -11.42 46.59 -14.37
CA VAL A 997 -11.05 46.94 -15.77
C VAL A 997 -10.46 45.69 -16.42
N SER A 998 -11.12 45.27 -17.50
CA SER A 998 -10.78 44.20 -18.43
C SER A 998 -9.99 44.73 -19.64
N VAL A 999 -9.09 43.91 -20.20
CA VAL A 999 -8.64 43.87 -21.61
C VAL A 999 -7.72 42.63 -21.75
N SER A 1000 -8.08 41.52 -22.39
CA SER A 1000 -8.29 41.17 -23.82
C SER A 1000 -7.03 41.21 -24.72
N ASP A 1001 -6.64 40.01 -25.19
CA ASP A 1001 -5.98 39.60 -26.44
C ASP A 1001 -4.73 40.33 -26.99
N SER A 1002 -3.67 39.54 -27.30
CA SER A 1002 -3.04 39.38 -28.64
C SER A 1002 -1.49 39.26 -28.64
N GLN A 1003 -1.02 38.08 -29.09
CA GLN A 1003 0.06 37.80 -30.08
C GLN A 1003 1.53 38.32 -29.99
N VAL A 1004 2.48 37.35 -29.84
CA VAL A 1004 3.52 36.90 -30.83
C VAL A 1004 4.88 37.66 -31.09
N TYR A 1005 5.99 36.89 -30.93
CA TYR A 1005 7.36 36.80 -31.57
C TYR A 1005 8.63 37.66 -31.24
N HIS A 1006 9.73 36.90 -30.90
CA HIS A 1006 11.19 36.95 -31.26
C HIS A 1006 12.06 38.23 -30.99
N TYR A 1007 13.37 38.26 -30.63
CA TYR A 1007 14.60 37.52 -31.03
C TYR A 1007 15.84 37.94 -30.15
N ASP A 1008 16.80 37.01 -29.97
CA ASP A 1008 18.28 37.06 -29.82
C ASP A 1008 19.15 37.95 -28.89
N ALA A 1009 20.10 37.21 -28.27
CA ALA A 1009 21.56 37.41 -28.11
C ALA A 1009 22.16 38.43 -27.11
N GLY A 1010 23.06 37.88 -26.24
CA GLY A 1010 24.44 38.39 -26.18
C GLY A 1010 24.99 38.95 -24.85
N ALA A 1011 25.80 38.12 -24.20
CA ALA A 1011 27.08 38.43 -23.54
C ALA A 1011 27.17 39.22 -22.20
N VAL A 1012 27.99 38.64 -21.32
CA VAL A 1012 28.43 39.06 -19.98
C VAL A 1012 29.92 39.44 -20.07
N GLU A 1013 30.37 40.42 -19.31
CA GLU A 1013 31.78 40.58 -18.90
C GLU A 1013 31.88 40.70 -17.37
N VAL A 1014 32.85 39.98 -16.79
CA VAL A 1014 33.24 39.94 -15.38
C VAL A 1014 34.77 39.87 -15.32
N ALA A 1015 35.44 40.69 -14.48
CA ALA A 1015 36.73 40.39 -13.83
C ALA A 1015 37.26 41.56 -12.95
N THR A 1016 37.98 41.48 -11.80
CA THR A 1016 38.31 40.45 -10.79
C THR A 1016 39.31 40.94 -9.73
N ALA A 1017 39.39 40.26 -8.57
CA ALA A 1017 40.64 39.87 -7.89
C ALA A 1017 40.40 38.70 -6.90
N PHE A 1018 41.36 37.77 -6.80
CA PHE A 1018 41.37 36.52 -5.99
C PHE A 1018 42.79 36.25 -5.43
N ALA A 1019 42.90 35.27 -4.52
CA ALA A 1019 44.14 34.57 -4.13
C ALA A 1019 43.97 33.02 -4.18
N GLU A 1020 45.08 32.29 -4.07
CA GLU A 1020 45.55 31.11 -4.81
C GLU A 1020 45.26 29.70 -4.19
N GLY A 1021 45.18 28.63 -5.01
CA GLY A 1021 45.32 27.22 -4.55
C GLY A 1021 44.47 26.13 -5.24
N GLN A 1022 44.97 25.56 -6.36
CA GLN A 1022 44.65 24.32 -7.10
C GLN A 1022 43.22 23.71 -7.12
N LEU A 1023 42.71 23.43 -8.34
CA LEU A 1023 41.40 22.80 -8.60
C LEU A 1023 41.55 21.50 -9.43
N TYR A 1024 40.98 20.39 -8.95
CA TYR A 1024 40.95 19.08 -9.63
C TYR A 1024 39.49 18.66 -9.89
N PHE A 1025 39.19 18.04 -11.06
CA PHE A 1025 37.88 17.46 -11.36
C PHE A 1025 38.00 15.99 -11.80
N SER A 1026 37.14 15.12 -11.23
CA SER A 1026 36.84 13.76 -11.73
C SER A 1026 35.43 13.33 -11.28
N PRO A 1027 34.63 12.63 -12.10
CA PRO A 1027 33.20 12.42 -11.85
C PRO A 1027 32.91 11.06 -11.20
N ASN A 1028 32.08 11.04 -10.16
CA ASN A 1028 31.15 9.93 -9.87
C ASN A 1028 30.06 10.41 -8.89
N GLY A 1029 28.82 10.42 -9.36
CA GLY A 1029 27.61 10.48 -8.53
C GLY A 1029 27.12 11.88 -8.16
N LYS A 1030 25.86 12.15 -8.52
CA LYS A 1030 25.01 13.33 -8.22
C LYS A 1030 25.20 14.54 -9.13
N ALA A 1031 24.18 14.80 -9.95
CA ALA A 1031 23.90 16.14 -10.44
C ALA A 1031 23.43 16.99 -9.25
N ILE A 1032 24.37 17.67 -8.60
CA ILE A 1032 24.06 18.79 -7.72
C ILE A 1032 23.91 20.01 -8.61
N LYS A 1033 22.75 20.66 -8.53
CA LYS A 1033 22.51 21.99 -9.08
C LYS A 1033 23.53 22.94 -8.44
N HIS A 1034 24.54 23.38 -9.19
CA HIS A 1034 25.37 24.50 -8.78
C HIS A 1034 25.56 25.47 -9.94
N SER A 1035 25.24 26.72 -9.66
CA SER A 1035 25.68 27.89 -10.41
C SER A 1035 27.19 27.82 -10.64
N PRO A 1036 27.68 28.07 -11.87
CA PRO A 1036 29.10 28.03 -12.17
C PRO A 1036 29.82 29.09 -11.31
N LYS A 1037 30.69 28.65 -10.39
CA LYS A 1037 31.62 29.56 -9.72
C LYS A 1037 32.77 29.82 -10.68
N THR A 1038 32.79 31.02 -11.24
CA THR A 1038 33.94 31.59 -11.93
C THR A 1038 35.09 31.70 -10.93
N CYS A 1039 36.22 31.04 -11.20
CA CYS A 1039 37.44 31.22 -10.42
C CYS A 1039 38.42 32.02 -11.26
N THR A 1040 39.00 33.04 -10.66
CA THR A 1040 40.04 33.83 -11.30
C THR A 1040 41.29 33.72 -10.44
N ALA A 1041 42.45 33.61 -11.05
CA ALA A 1041 43.72 33.78 -10.36
C ALA A 1041 44.60 34.61 -11.30
N ASP A 1042 45.19 35.68 -10.77
CA ASP A 1042 46.11 36.58 -11.49
C ASP A 1042 45.64 37.10 -12.87
N GLY A 1043 44.33 37.30 -13.04
CA GLY A 1043 43.73 37.88 -14.26
C GLY A 1043 43.39 36.86 -15.35
N VAL A 1044 43.40 35.56 -15.01
CA VAL A 1044 42.97 34.48 -15.89
C VAL A 1044 41.73 33.82 -15.30
N THR A 1045 40.66 33.80 -16.09
CA THR A 1045 39.33 33.34 -15.67
C THR A 1045 39.05 31.99 -16.30
N TYR A 1046 38.72 31.00 -15.47
CA TYR A 1046 38.41 29.64 -15.89
C TYR A 1046 36.91 29.37 -15.70
N GLN A 1047 36.24 28.90 -16.75
CA GLN A 1047 34.86 28.42 -16.64
C GLN A 1047 34.72 27.01 -17.22
N PRO A 1048 34.41 26.01 -16.38
CA PRO A 1048 33.95 24.71 -16.85
C PRO A 1048 32.47 24.82 -17.24
N ILE A 1049 32.15 24.39 -18.45
CA ILE A 1049 30.78 24.38 -18.98
C ILE A 1049 30.41 22.95 -19.33
N THR A 1050 29.32 22.45 -18.72
CA THR A 1050 28.74 21.15 -19.05
C THR A 1050 27.34 21.38 -19.61
N TYR A 1051 27.14 21.08 -20.88
CA TYR A 1051 25.80 21.07 -21.47
C TYR A 1051 25.17 19.69 -21.28
N GLY A 1052 23.87 19.65 -20.98
CA GLY A 1052 23.10 18.41 -20.88
C GLY A 1052 23.21 17.63 -22.19
N GLY A 1053 24.07 16.60 -22.20
CA GLY A 1053 24.44 15.84 -23.39
C GLY A 1053 25.95 15.61 -23.54
N GLY A 1054 26.62 15.09 -22.51
CA GLY A 1054 27.89 14.34 -22.64
C GLY A 1054 29.21 15.07 -23.01
N ALA A 1055 29.20 16.32 -23.50
CA ALA A 1055 30.43 17.05 -23.83
C ALA A 1055 30.75 18.15 -22.79
N ALA A 1056 31.95 18.11 -22.22
CA ALA A 1056 32.46 19.10 -21.27
C ALA A 1056 33.54 19.95 -21.93
N TYR A 1057 33.44 21.28 -21.76
CA TYR A 1057 34.38 22.25 -22.31
C TYR A 1057 35.00 23.08 -21.18
N MET A 1058 36.25 23.49 -21.38
CA MET A 1058 36.91 24.49 -20.54
C MET A 1058 37.22 25.72 -21.38
N PHE A 1059 36.66 26.85 -20.96
CA PHE A 1059 37.01 28.15 -21.52
C PHE A 1059 37.97 28.87 -20.58
N ILE A 1060 39.04 29.40 -21.18
CA ILE A 1060 40.06 30.17 -20.50
C ILE A 1060 40.10 31.53 -21.17
N HIS A 1061 39.68 32.54 -20.43
CA HIS A 1061 39.72 33.93 -20.84
C HIS A 1061 40.83 34.62 -20.05
N THR A 1062 41.73 35.32 -20.73
CA THR A 1062 42.88 36.01 -20.11
C THR A 1062 43.00 37.42 -20.67
N ALA A 1063 43.24 38.39 -19.77
CA ALA A 1063 43.48 39.78 -20.17
C ALA A 1063 44.96 40.06 -20.51
N LYS A 1064 45.86 39.09 -20.36
CA LYS A 1064 47.32 39.27 -20.54
C LYS A 1064 47.86 38.39 -21.66
N ALA A 1065 48.63 38.98 -22.57
CA ALA A 1065 49.35 38.26 -23.61
C ALA A 1065 50.36 37.27 -23.01
N GLY A 1066 50.50 36.09 -23.60
CA GLY A 1066 51.28 35.01 -22.99
C GLY A 1066 51.35 33.75 -23.83
N LYS A 1067 51.86 32.67 -23.22
CA LYS A 1067 51.85 31.33 -23.80
C LYS A 1067 51.05 30.39 -22.93
N LEU A 1068 50.29 29.50 -23.57
CA LEU A 1068 49.60 28.43 -22.90
C LEU A 1068 50.41 27.14 -23.02
N LYS A 1069 50.59 26.48 -21.88
CA LYS A 1069 51.26 25.18 -21.77
C LYS A 1069 50.27 24.16 -21.23
N VAL A 1070 50.06 23.06 -21.94
CA VAL A 1070 49.09 22.03 -21.53
C VAL A 1070 49.75 20.67 -21.40
N THR A 1071 49.44 19.98 -20.30
CA THR A 1071 49.87 18.60 -20.02
C THR A 1071 48.65 17.75 -19.68
N ALA A 1072 48.51 16.55 -20.24
CA ALA A 1072 47.34 15.68 -20.04
C ALA A 1072 47.72 14.33 -19.38
N SER A 1073 46.86 13.82 -18.50
CA SER A 1073 47.02 12.54 -17.80
C SER A 1073 45.66 11.83 -17.55
N VAL A 1074 45.64 10.51 -17.30
CA VAL A 1074 44.39 9.73 -17.16
C VAL A 1074 44.32 9.00 -15.81
N GLY A 1075 43.15 9.00 -15.16
CA GLY A 1075 42.93 8.37 -13.85
C GLY A 1075 42.46 6.91 -13.92
N LYS A 1076 43.21 6.00 -13.29
CA LYS A 1076 42.96 4.57 -12.95
C LYS A 1076 41.99 3.71 -13.80
N SER A 1077 42.60 2.69 -14.43
CA SER A 1077 42.03 1.40 -14.90
C SER A 1077 41.22 1.36 -16.20
N VAL A 1078 41.54 2.20 -17.18
CA VAL A 1078 41.20 1.89 -18.58
C VAL A 1078 42.35 1.07 -19.15
N ALA A 1079 42.26 -0.25 -19.04
CA ALA A 1079 43.12 -1.14 -19.82
C ALA A 1079 42.67 -1.06 -21.28
N ASP A 1080 43.13 -0.02 -21.98
CA ASP A 1080 43.33 0.00 -23.43
C ASP A 1080 44.03 1.33 -23.80
N ASN A 1081 45.23 1.22 -24.37
CA ASN A 1081 46.06 2.33 -24.86
C ASN A 1081 45.40 3.05 -26.06
N GLY A 1082 44.28 3.73 -25.82
CA GLY A 1082 43.61 4.56 -26.82
C GLY A 1082 44.21 5.96 -26.84
N ASN A 1083 44.71 6.39 -28.00
CA ASN A 1083 45.15 7.77 -28.25
C ASN A 1083 44.09 8.78 -27.77
N CYS A 1084 44.51 9.77 -26.97
CA CYS A 1084 43.63 10.84 -26.53
C CYS A 1084 43.77 12.02 -27.49
N LYS A 1085 42.67 12.48 -28.05
CA LYS A 1085 42.65 13.64 -28.94
C LYS A 1085 42.26 14.91 -28.18
N LEU A 1086 43.07 15.96 -28.23
CA LEU A 1086 42.71 17.25 -27.65
C LEU A 1086 42.44 18.28 -28.74
N GLY A 1087 41.23 18.84 -28.73
CA GLY A 1087 40.88 19.97 -29.57
C GLY A 1087 41.17 21.28 -28.84
N VAL A 1088 42.08 22.10 -29.38
CA VAL A 1088 42.38 23.45 -28.87
C VAL A 1088 42.01 24.49 -29.92
N LYS A 1089 41.25 25.50 -29.50
CA LYS A 1089 40.92 26.67 -30.33
C LYS A 1089 41.42 27.94 -29.65
N ILE A 1090 42.03 28.85 -30.41
CA ILE A 1090 42.42 30.19 -29.94
C ILE A 1090 41.72 31.22 -30.81
N GLY A 1091 41.07 32.21 -30.19
CA GLY A 1091 40.28 33.22 -30.90
C GLY A 1091 39.13 32.64 -31.73
N GLY A 1092 38.62 31.45 -31.34
CA GLY A 1092 37.56 30.72 -32.04
C GLY A 1092 38.02 29.85 -33.21
N ASN A 1093 39.28 29.97 -33.65
CA ASN A 1093 39.82 29.17 -34.73
C ASN A 1093 40.54 27.92 -34.21
N ALA A 1094 40.27 26.76 -34.80
CA ALA A 1094 40.94 25.51 -34.44
C ALA A 1094 42.39 25.53 -34.92
N ILE A 1095 43.32 25.23 -34.01
CA ILE A 1095 44.74 25.21 -34.34
C ILE A 1095 45.13 23.77 -34.70
N GLY A 1096 44.83 23.39 -35.94
CA GLY A 1096 45.09 22.05 -36.45
C GLY A 1096 44.05 21.01 -36.03
N ALA A 1097 43.86 19.98 -36.86
CA ALA A 1097 42.97 18.87 -36.54
C ALA A 1097 43.50 18.13 -35.31
N ASP A 1098 42.65 17.98 -34.29
CA ASP A 1098 42.81 17.21 -33.05
C ASP A 1098 44.23 16.67 -32.80
N VAL A 1099 44.97 17.32 -31.90
CA VAL A 1099 46.34 16.90 -31.57
C VAL A 1099 46.26 15.54 -30.86
N ASP A 1100 46.87 14.51 -31.45
CA ASP A 1100 47.03 13.20 -30.82
C ASP A 1100 48.01 13.33 -29.65
N LEU A 1101 47.49 13.28 -28.43
CA LEU A 1101 48.29 13.29 -27.21
C LEU A 1101 48.53 11.84 -26.77
N VAL A 1102 49.79 11.50 -26.50
CA VAL A 1102 50.14 10.24 -25.84
C VAL A 1102 49.72 10.35 -24.37
N CYS A 1103 48.71 9.57 -23.99
CA CYS A 1103 48.16 9.57 -22.63
C CYS A 1103 48.96 8.68 -21.68
N PHE A 1104 49.25 9.15 -20.46
CA PHE A 1104 50.00 8.40 -19.44
C PHE A 1104 49.12 7.98 -18.26
N ASP A 1105 49.43 6.81 -17.69
CA ASP A 1105 48.82 6.26 -16.47
C ASP A 1105 49.51 6.84 -15.23
N LEU A 1106 48.76 7.57 -14.40
CA LEU A 1106 49.26 8.32 -13.24
C LEU A 1106 49.89 7.44 -12.15
N ASP A 1107 49.60 6.14 -12.11
CA ASP A 1107 50.14 5.23 -11.07
C ASP A 1107 51.54 4.68 -11.37
N LYS A 1108 52.08 4.88 -12.58
CA LYS A 1108 53.43 4.41 -12.94
C LYS A 1108 54.42 5.57 -12.87
N ALA A 1109 54.99 5.78 -11.68
CA ALA A 1109 56.01 6.81 -11.46
C ALA A 1109 57.27 6.57 -12.35
N GLY A 1110 57.61 7.53 -13.21
CA GLY A 1110 58.91 7.58 -13.87
C GLY A 1110 58.96 7.86 -15.38
N MET A 1111 57.86 8.19 -16.05
CA MET A 1111 57.88 8.57 -17.48
C MET A 1111 57.54 10.06 -17.64
N GLY A 1112 58.44 10.82 -18.27
CA GLY A 1112 58.33 12.28 -18.43
C GLY A 1112 57.19 12.66 -19.37
N ALA A 1113 56.39 13.65 -18.96
CA ALA A 1113 55.27 14.14 -19.75
C ALA A 1113 55.75 14.95 -20.97
N GLU A 1114 55.18 14.68 -22.15
CA GLU A 1114 55.32 15.57 -23.30
C GLU A 1114 54.49 16.82 -23.09
N VAL A 1115 55.07 17.94 -23.52
CA VAL A 1115 54.62 19.28 -23.18
C VAL A 1115 54.40 20.05 -24.47
N TYR A 1116 53.21 20.62 -24.62
CA TYR A 1116 52.86 21.42 -25.79
C TYR A 1116 52.64 22.88 -25.38
N GLU A 1117 53.28 23.80 -26.12
CA GLU A 1117 53.23 25.24 -25.88
C GLU A 1117 52.70 25.98 -27.10
N TRP A 1118 51.71 26.83 -26.90
CA TRP A 1118 51.12 27.68 -27.94
C TRP A 1118 51.14 29.15 -27.52
N ASP A 1119 51.50 30.04 -28.46
CA ASP A 1119 51.41 31.49 -28.24
C ASP A 1119 49.97 31.91 -28.51
N ILE A 1120 49.38 32.62 -27.56
CA ILE A 1120 47.94 32.93 -27.55
C ILE A 1120 47.70 34.44 -27.71
N THR A 1121 48.72 35.11 -28.23
CA THR A 1121 48.71 36.55 -28.47
C THR A 1121 48.39 36.79 -29.95
N ASN A 1122 47.48 37.72 -30.23
CA ASN A 1122 47.19 38.14 -31.60
C ASN A 1122 48.31 39.04 -32.17
N GLU A 1123 48.27 39.31 -33.47
CA GLU A 1123 49.29 40.12 -34.16
C GLU A 1123 49.40 41.56 -33.62
N SER A 1124 48.35 42.06 -32.96
CA SER A 1124 48.28 43.36 -32.30
C SER A 1124 48.91 43.39 -30.90
N GLY A 1125 49.32 42.23 -30.36
CA GLY A 1125 49.90 42.09 -29.02
C GLY A 1125 48.89 41.85 -27.91
N GLU A 1126 47.63 41.57 -28.24
CA GLU A 1126 46.54 41.35 -27.28
C GLU A 1126 46.25 39.85 -27.08
N ALA A 1127 45.78 39.48 -25.89
CA ALA A 1127 45.47 38.11 -25.55
C ALA A 1127 44.21 37.61 -26.26
N GLN A 1128 44.19 36.33 -26.66
CA GLN A 1128 43.04 35.68 -27.28
C GLN A 1128 42.45 34.58 -26.39
N ASP A 1129 41.15 34.38 -26.52
CA ASP A 1129 40.40 33.37 -25.77
C ASP A 1129 40.71 31.97 -26.23
N ILE A 1130 40.79 31.05 -25.25
CA ILE A 1130 41.17 29.68 -25.51
C ILE A 1130 40.03 28.76 -25.10
N GLN A 1131 39.69 27.85 -26.00
CA GLN A 1131 38.76 26.77 -25.74
C GLN A 1131 39.48 25.43 -25.82
N ILE A 1132 39.39 24.66 -24.75
CA ILE A 1132 39.85 23.28 -24.69
C ILE A 1132 38.63 22.37 -24.66
N VAL A 1133 38.57 21.46 -25.62
CA VAL A 1133 37.42 20.58 -25.86
C VAL A 1133 37.76 19.15 -25.46
N LYS A 1134 36.95 18.53 -24.60
CA LYS A 1134 37.03 17.08 -24.38
C LYS A 1134 36.54 16.35 -25.64
N PRO A 1135 37.28 15.38 -26.20
CA PRO A 1135 36.83 14.62 -27.35
C PRO A 1135 35.58 13.79 -27.01
N SER A 1136 34.61 13.79 -27.91
CA SER A 1136 33.36 13.03 -27.77
C SER A 1136 33.63 11.53 -27.84
N GLY A 1137 33.21 10.76 -26.82
CA GLY A 1137 33.20 9.28 -26.85
C GLY A 1137 34.07 8.56 -25.80
N SER A 1138 34.78 9.27 -24.92
CA SER A 1138 35.51 8.64 -23.81
C SER A 1138 34.84 8.92 -22.45
N ASN A 1139 34.35 7.86 -21.80
CA ASN A 1139 33.74 7.90 -20.46
C ASN A 1139 34.76 7.93 -19.32
N SER A 1140 36.05 7.90 -19.64
CA SER A 1140 37.11 7.85 -18.64
C SER A 1140 37.48 9.26 -18.13
N PRO A 1141 37.82 9.41 -16.85
CA PRO A 1141 38.24 10.68 -16.29
C PRO A 1141 39.64 11.06 -16.79
N PHE A 1142 39.73 12.16 -17.53
CA PHE A 1142 40.99 12.80 -17.92
C PHE A 1142 41.29 13.94 -16.97
N ILE A 1143 42.56 14.07 -16.59
CA ILE A 1143 43.09 15.16 -15.79
C ILE A 1143 44.02 15.97 -16.68
N TYR A 1144 43.63 17.21 -16.97
CA TYR A 1144 44.45 18.16 -17.70
C TYR A 1144 45.06 19.16 -16.72
N GLU A 1145 46.36 19.33 -16.78
CA GLU A 1145 47.06 20.42 -16.13
C GLU A 1145 47.34 21.51 -17.17
N VAL A 1146 46.77 22.68 -16.96
CA VAL A 1146 46.91 23.82 -17.86
C VAL A 1146 47.64 24.91 -17.11
N LEU A 1147 48.84 25.26 -17.59
CA LEU A 1147 49.65 26.31 -17.03
C LEU A 1147 49.69 27.49 -18.00
N PHE A 1148 49.20 28.62 -17.52
CA PHE A 1148 49.30 29.88 -18.24
C PHE A 1148 50.58 30.60 -17.85
N ILE A 1149 51.40 30.96 -18.84
CA ILE A 1149 52.63 31.70 -18.62
C ILE A 1149 52.47 33.07 -19.24
N ALA A 1150 52.17 34.07 -18.40
CA ALA A 1150 52.09 35.46 -18.81
C ALA A 1150 53.47 35.96 -19.26
N LYS A 1151 53.50 36.80 -20.29
CA LYS A 1151 54.75 37.35 -20.83
C LYS A 1151 55.24 38.56 -20.04
#